data_AF-A0A5S6N3Q0-F1
#
_entry.id   AF-A0A5S6N3Q0-F1
#
_cell.length_a   1.000
_cell.length_b   1.000
_cell.length_c   1.000
_cell.angle_alpha   90.00
_cell.angle_beta   90.00
_cell.angle_gamma   90.00
#
_symmetry.space_group_name_H-M   'P 1'
#
loop_
_entity.id
_entity.type
_entity.pdbx_description
1 polymer ?
#
loop_
_entity_poly.entity_id
_entity_poly.type
_entity_poly.pdbx_seq_one_letter_code
_entity_poly.pdbx_strand_id
1 'polypeptide(L)'
;MTSIAANMSAPIVQLAHAAFSVNRCPNCVSWSRTGILACATCHSIALYDPQKNVVISTLNGHTGRVNCVHWVQKNDCSAETELVSGGSDKKVIIWAIEKNKCEQPVAAEGHTEVVNAVHAVYTQRSENELLIVSAASDCTVRLWLRRNVKTECLQTLSFGKGFVLDVCISFLPGSLVPVLACGADDSRIHLYVLQNEQFEKTQVLHGHEDWIRGVEWAVTGQNLFLASCAQDCLIRIWKIFRKTAKENSKTEDENSIKLKENIFKVKEKDTETSYAVTLETVLTGHENSIYAVHWQPSFSRDGSIVQPMSLLSASMDKTMILWEPDEESGVWLEQVRVGEVGGNTLGFLGCQFSPDKSMILAHAFHGALHLWSRAPNKQNEWIPMVIISGHFDSVQDMRWDPDGQFVITVSADQTTRLFGPWKKKGQSHVTWHEIARPQIHGYDMQCLAMIGRFQFVSGADEKVLRVFAAPRNFIENFSNISCISVEKLLLNEDTNLPEGATVPALGLSNKAVFHGEILIQSTQEEGKYNSVSEQYSQPNFQPLNLTEPPTEDHLLQNTLWPEVQKLYGHGYEIFAVACNSAKTVIASACKASKREHAAIILWSTTSWKQLQSLSYHNLTVTQMAFSPDDEFLLVVSRDRNWSLWKKQEGIPEQTAEPTFTLYASTDKNSCVHSRIIWACDWTPDSKYFVTGSRDKKVIVWGDCSLPSMNEEKSSALIRPCSSLLDTGDSITAVSVSQVLALDGSYIIAVGLDCGIIQLYKWKHSGTVNDWLKCLAMDQSLLSHTLTVKQLCWRSCLGRAGHDDRDNGDWIQLASCGADHCVKIFDVYRKAL
;
A
#
# COMPACT_ATOMS: atom_id res chain seq x y z
N MET A 1 -30.17 7.09 -39.99
CA MET A 1 -29.25 8.17 -39.57
C MET A 1 -28.11 7.51 -38.83
N THR A 2 -26.98 7.35 -39.52
CA THR A 2 -25.72 6.77 -39.04
C THR A 2 -25.14 7.67 -37.95
N SER A 3 -25.08 7.18 -36.71
CA SER A 3 -24.31 7.84 -35.66
C SER A 3 -22.83 7.66 -35.97
N ILE A 4 -22.14 8.79 -36.09
CA ILE A 4 -20.69 8.87 -36.21
C ILE A 4 -20.14 8.37 -34.88
N ALA A 5 -19.53 7.18 -34.88
CA ALA A 5 -18.68 6.73 -33.80
C ALA A 5 -17.52 7.73 -33.68
N ALA A 6 -17.52 8.50 -32.61
CA ALA A 6 -16.38 9.32 -32.25
C ALA A 6 -15.19 8.37 -32.00
N ASN A 7 -14.22 8.37 -32.91
CA ASN A 7 -12.89 7.80 -32.67
C ASN A 7 -12.26 8.56 -31.50
N MET A 8 -12.51 8.11 -30.26
CA MET A 8 -11.64 8.46 -29.15
C MET A 8 -10.33 7.71 -29.37
N SER A 9 -9.27 8.43 -29.69
CA SER A 9 -7.90 7.89 -29.72
C SER A 9 -7.61 7.21 -28.38
N ALA A 10 -7.18 5.95 -28.40
CA ALA A 10 -6.80 5.22 -27.20
C ALA A 10 -5.73 6.01 -26.40
N PRO A 11 -5.82 6.07 -25.06
CA PRO A 11 -4.84 6.79 -24.25
C PRO A 11 -3.44 6.14 -24.38
N ILE A 12 -2.40 6.97 -24.44
CA ILE A 12 -0.99 6.53 -24.60
C ILE A 12 -0.57 5.60 -23.45
N VAL A 13 -1.04 5.88 -22.23
CA VAL A 13 -0.72 5.12 -21.02
C VAL A 13 -1.99 4.77 -20.26
N GLN A 14 -2.06 3.54 -19.77
CA GLN A 14 -3.12 3.02 -18.90
C GLN A 14 -2.51 2.39 -17.66
N LEU A 15 -3.15 2.55 -16.50
CA LEU A 15 -2.75 1.86 -15.27
C LEU A 15 -3.28 0.43 -15.30
N ALA A 16 -2.38 -0.55 -15.30
CA ALA A 16 -2.73 -1.97 -15.21
C ALA A 16 -2.89 -2.41 -13.74
N HIS A 17 -2.07 -1.86 -12.83
CA HIS A 17 -2.12 -2.17 -11.41
C HIS A 17 -1.55 -1.03 -10.56
N ALA A 18 -2.11 -0.84 -9.37
CA ALA A 18 -1.50 -0.03 -8.31
C ALA A 18 -1.65 -0.77 -6.98
N ALA A 19 -0.55 -1.27 -6.44
CA ALA A 19 -0.49 -1.86 -5.10
C ALA A 19 -0.32 -0.74 -4.06
N PHE A 20 -1.05 -0.83 -2.96
CA PHE A 20 -0.94 0.11 -1.83
C PHE A 20 -1.31 -0.60 -0.53
N SER A 21 -0.91 0.02 0.58
CA SER A 21 -1.33 -0.36 1.94
C SER A 21 -2.03 0.80 2.63
N VAL A 22 -2.87 0.48 3.61
CA VAL A 22 -3.58 1.48 4.41
C VAL A 22 -2.66 2.08 5.47
N ASN A 23 -2.81 3.37 5.76
CA ASN A 23 -2.09 4.01 6.85
C ASN A 23 -2.42 3.39 8.20
N ARG A 24 -1.44 3.44 9.12
CA ARG A 24 -1.50 2.83 10.45
C ARG A 24 -2.32 3.67 11.44
N CYS A 25 -3.56 3.98 11.08
CA CYS A 25 -4.51 4.70 11.94
C CYS A 25 -5.92 4.06 11.87
N PRO A 26 -6.77 4.21 12.90
CA PRO A 26 -8.06 3.50 12.99
C PRO A 26 -9.09 3.94 11.95
N ASN A 27 -9.15 5.24 11.65
CA ASN A 27 -10.21 5.82 10.80
C ASN A 27 -9.80 5.93 9.31
N CYS A 28 -8.86 5.10 8.85
CA CYS A 28 -8.25 5.21 7.53
C CYS A 28 -9.03 4.56 6.38
N VAL A 29 -10.13 3.87 6.65
CA VAL A 29 -10.95 3.19 5.63
C VAL A 29 -12.41 3.57 5.81
N SER A 30 -13.10 3.87 4.71
CA SER A 30 -14.53 4.10 4.69
C SER A 30 -15.17 3.47 3.45
N TRP A 31 -16.26 2.73 3.62
CA TRP A 31 -16.98 2.06 2.53
C TRP A 31 -18.25 2.81 2.13
N SER A 32 -18.33 3.26 0.88
CA SER A 32 -19.51 3.95 0.35
C SER A 32 -20.63 2.96 -0.03
N ARG A 33 -21.89 3.42 -0.03
CA ARG A 33 -23.05 2.65 -0.52
C ARG A 33 -22.95 2.23 -1.97
N THR A 34 -22.12 2.91 -2.76
CA THR A 34 -21.84 2.55 -4.16
C THR A 34 -20.96 1.30 -4.31
N GLY A 35 -20.41 0.78 -3.21
CA GLY A 35 -19.50 -0.36 -3.18
C GLY A 35 -18.02 0.03 -3.26
N ILE A 36 -17.71 1.33 -3.36
CA ILE A 36 -16.32 1.82 -3.45
C ILE A 36 -15.74 2.09 -2.05
N LEU A 37 -14.54 1.59 -1.82
CA LEU A 37 -13.72 1.84 -0.64
C LEU A 37 -12.86 3.09 -0.84
N ALA A 38 -12.85 3.98 0.15
CA ALA A 38 -11.84 5.03 0.27
C ALA A 38 -10.80 4.59 1.31
N CYS A 39 -9.55 4.42 0.87
CA CYS A 39 -8.44 3.96 1.71
C CYS A 39 -7.36 5.03 1.78
N ALA A 40 -7.09 5.56 2.98
CA ALA A 40 -5.96 6.45 3.23
C ALA A 40 -4.64 5.69 3.06
N THR A 41 -3.78 6.13 2.14
CA THR A 41 -2.50 5.51 1.83
C THR A 41 -1.41 6.57 1.68
N CYS A 42 -0.41 6.54 2.55
CA CYS A 42 0.61 7.57 2.68
C CYS A 42 -0.04 8.99 2.73
N HIS A 43 0.20 9.85 1.74
CA HIS A 43 -0.34 11.21 1.63
C HIS A 43 -1.61 11.31 0.77
N SER A 44 -2.16 10.17 0.33
CA SER A 44 -3.24 10.09 -0.64
C SER A 44 -4.42 9.27 -0.13
N ILE A 45 -5.51 9.29 -0.90
CA ILE A 45 -6.66 8.40 -0.68
C ILE A 45 -6.89 7.60 -1.96
N ALA A 46 -6.76 6.28 -1.89
CA ALA A 46 -7.09 5.38 -2.99
C ALA A 46 -8.58 5.06 -2.99
N LEU A 47 -9.23 5.21 -4.14
CA LEU A 47 -10.60 4.74 -4.37
C LEU A 47 -10.54 3.35 -5.03
N TYR A 48 -10.98 2.33 -4.31
CA TYR A 48 -10.83 0.92 -4.68
C TYR A 48 -12.19 0.22 -4.82
N ASP A 49 -12.35 -0.57 -5.87
CA ASP A 49 -13.51 -1.44 -6.09
C ASP A 49 -13.15 -2.88 -5.69
N PRO A 50 -13.61 -3.38 -4.53
CA PRO A 50 -13.31 -4.73 -4.06
C PRO A 50 -13.99 -5.84 -4.88
N GLN A 51 -15.05 -5.54 -5.64
CA GLN A 51 -15.68 -6.55 -6.49
C GLN A 51 -14.90 -6.76 -7.79
N LYS A 52 -14.34 -5.67 -8.33
CA LYS A 52 -13.53 -5.70 -9.56
C LYS A 52 -12.04 -5.90 -9.30
N ASN A 53 -11.58 -5.73 -8.06
CA ASN A 53 -10.17 -5.72 -7.67
C ASN A 53 -9.32 -4.69 -8.44
N VAL A 54 -9.83 -3.47 -8.57
CA VAL A 54 -9.14 -2.38 -9.28
C VAL A 54 -9.14 -1.10 -8.49
N VAL A 55 -8.01 -0.38 -8.56
CA VAL A 55 -7.92 1.01 -8.11
C VAL A 55 -8.53 1.90 -9.19
N ILE A 56 -9.61 2.59 -8.85
CA ILE A 56 -10.35 3.44 -9.79
C ILE A 56 -9.69 4.81 -9.93
N SER A 57 -9.25 5.37 -8.81
CA SER A 57 -8.73 6.73 -8.73
C SER A 57 -7.87 6.91 -7.48
N THR A 58 -7.05 7.95 -7.47
CA THR A 58 -6.29 8.38 -6.30
C THR A 58 -6.56 9.86 -6.08
N LEU A 59 -6.87 10.25 -4.84
CA LEU A 59 -7.12 11.62 -4.43
C LEU A 59 -5.88 12.17 -3.75
N ASN A 60 -5.27 13.18 -4.38
CA ASN A 60 -4.04 13.81 -3.92
C ASN A 60 -4.36 15.24 -3.47
N GLY A 61 -3.86 15.64 -2.29
CA GLY A 61 -4.12 16.98 -1.76
C GLY A 61 -3.52 17.23 -0.38
N HIS A 62 -3.39 16.18 0.43
CA HIS A 62 -2.65 16.27 1.68
C HIS A 62 -1.14 16.33 1.42
N THR A 63 -0.42 17.10 2.24
CA THR A 63 1.06 17.19 2.20
C THR A 63 1.74 16.34 3.28
N GLY A 64 0.95 15.63 4.07
CA GLY A 64 1.38 14.71 5.12
C GLY A 64 0.46 13.50 5.18
N ARG A 65 0.78 12.55 6.07
CA ARG A 65 0.03 11.29 6.20
C ARG A 65 -1.46 11.53 6.45
N VAL A 66 -2.33 10.91 5.66
CA VAL A 66 -3.79 10.92 5.86
C VAL A 66 -4.14 9.97 7.01
N ASN A 67 -4.71 10.50 8.09
CA ASN A 67 -5.00 9.72 9.31
C ASN A 67 -6.45 9.25 9.38
N CYS A 68 -7.37 9.94 8.70
CA CYS A 68 -8.78 9.59 8.73
C CYS A 68 -9.50 9.97 7.43
N VAL A 69 -10.50 9.17 7.06
CA VAL A 69 -11.39 9.36 5.90
C VAL A 69 -12.81 8.95 6.26
N HIS A 70 -13.81 9.65 5.72
CA HIS A 70 -15.21 9.35 5.98
C HIS A 70 -16.09 9.72 4.78
N TRP A 71 -16.83 8.76 4.24
CA TRP A 71 -17.86 9.01 3.24
C TRP A 71 -19.06 9.68 3.87
N VAL A 72 -19.50 10.80 3.31
CA VAL A 72 -20.66 11.51 3.84
C VAL A 72 -21.94 10.83 3.36
N GLN A 73 -22.59 10.11 4.27
CA GLN A 73 -23.84 9.42 3.98
C GLN A 73 -24.98 10.41 3.79
N LYS A 74 -25.76 10.22 2.72
CA LYS A 74 -26.98 11.00 2.47
C LYS A 74 -28.15 10.44 3.27
N ASN A 75 -28.99 11.35 3.75
CA ASN A 75 -30.16 11.01 4.57
C ASN A 75 -31.19 10.14 3.84
N ASP A 76 -31.21 10.16 2.51
CA ASP A 76 -32.13 9.38 1.66
C ASP A 76 -31.55 8.02 1.24
N CYS A 77 -30.38 7.64 1.76
CA CYS A 77 -29.64 6.43 1.39
C CYS A 77 -29.19 6.38 -0.09
N SER A 78 -29.21 7.51 -0.81
CA SER A 78 -28.66 7.58 -2.17
C SER A 78 -27.13 7.56 -2.18
N ALA A 79 -26.55 7.43 -3.38
CA ALA A 79 -25.10 7.36 -3.56
C ALA A 79 -24.38 8.60 -3.02
N GLU A 80 -23.31 8.36 -2.26
CA GLU A 80 -22.45 9.41 -1.72
C GLU A 80 -21.73 10.15 -2.85
N THR A 81 -21.60 11.46 -2.66
CA THR A 81 -20.93 12.38 -3.59
C THR A 81 -19.83 13.19 -2.93
N GLU A 82 -19.68 13.05 -1.62
CA GLU A 82 -18.70 13.80 -0.83
C GLU A 82 -17.96 12.87 0.13
N LEU A 83 -16.66 13.11 0.28
CA LEU A 83 -15.78 12.45 1.24
C LEU A 83 -15.08 13.54 2.06
N VAL A 84 -14.81 13.28 3.34
CA VAL A 84 -13.98 14.17 4.18
C VAL A 84 -12.76 13.40 4.66
N SER A 85 -11.61 14.06 4.74
CA SER A 85 -10.38 13.49 5.28
C SER A 85 -9.66 14.43 6.22
N GLY A 86 -8.87 13.87 7.14
CA GLY A 86 -7.99 14.59 8.04
C GLY A 86 -6.55 14.06 7.96
N GLY A 87 -5.58 14.97 7.99
CA GLY A 87 -4.17 14.65 7.79
C GLY A 87 -3.23 15.15 8.87
N SER A 88 -2.00 14.60 8.82
CA SER A 88 -0.86 15.05 9.63
C SER A 88 -0.31 16.41 9.18
N ASP A 89 -0.78 16.90 8.04
CA ASP A 89 -0.58 18.28 7.57
C ASP A 89 -1.52 19.29 8.24
N LYS A 90 -2.28 18.86 9.26
CA LYS A 90 -3.16 19.71 10.10
C LYS A 90 -4.40 20.21 9.35
N LYS A 91 -4.68 19.64 8.16
CA LYS A 91 -5.82 20.04 7.32
C LYS A 91 -6.96 19.04 7.43
N VAL A 92 -8.17 19.57 7.29
CA VAL A 92 -9.35 18.79 6.92
C VAL A 92 -9.64 19.09 5.46
N ILE A 93 -9.80 18.07 4.62
CA ILE A 93 -10.08 18.24 3.19
C ILE A 93 -11.44 17.63 2.85
N ILE A 94 -12.23 18.37 2.09
CA ILE A 94 -13.54 17.95 1.58
C ILE A 94 -13.37 17.65 0.10
N TRP A 95 -13.79 16.46 -0.32
CA TRP A 95 -13.67 15.97 -1.68
C TRP A 95 -15.06 15.82 -2.27
N ALA A 96 -15.39 16.64 -3.27
CA ALA A 96 -16.54 16.40 -4.12
C ALA A 96 -16.16 15.37 -5.19
N ILE A 97 -16.85 14.25 -5.23
CA ILE A 97 -16.54 13.09 -6.08
C ILE A 97 -17.72 12.84 -7.01
N GLU A 98 -17.52 13.11 -8.30
CA GLU A 98 -18.45 12.77 -9.36
C GLU A 98 -17.85 11.68 -10.25
N LYS A 99 -18.59 10.59 -10.47
CA LYS A 99 -18.14 9.45 -11.31
C LYS A 99 -16.73 8.95 -10.94
N ASN A 100 -16.45 8.84 -9.63
CA ASN A 100 -15.17 8.41 -9.05
C ASN A 100 -13.97 9.30 -9.36
N LYS A 101 -14.19 10.54 -9.80
CA LYS A 101 -13.14 11.56 -9.94
C LYS A 101 -13.47 12.74 -9.05
N CYS A 102 -12.44 13.31 -8.43
CA CYS A 102 -12.59 14.54 -7.68
C CYS A 102 -12.42 15.74 -8.61
N GLU A 103 -13.31 16.72 -8.51
CA GLU A 103 -13.21 17.97 -9.27
C GLU A 103 -12.18 18.91 -8.65
N GLN A 104 -12.43 19.37 -7.43
CA GLN A 104 -11.51 20.21 -6.66
C GLN A 104 -11.67 19.97 -5.15
N PRO A 105 -10.58 19.65 -4.42
CA PRO A 105 -10.62 19.53 -2.97
C PRO A 105 -10.73 20.90 -2.30
N VAL A 106 -11.56 21.01 -1.27
CA VAL A 106 -11.69 22.22 -0.43
C VAL A 106 -11.04 21.94 0.92
N ALA A 107 -9.95 22.65 1.22
CA ALA A 107 -9.29 22.54 2.51
C ALA A 107 -9.90 23.49 3.55
N ALA A 108 -10.19 22.97 4.73
CA ALA A 108 -10.52 23.73 5.92
C ALA A 108 -9.28 23.81 6.81
N GLU A 109 -8.77 25.03 6.99
CA GLU A 109 -7.55 25.29 7.77
C GLU A 109 -7.91 25.91 9.13
N GLY A 110 -7.21 25.47 10.18
CA GLY A 110 -7.35 26.06 11.50
C GLY A 110 -6.78 25.22 12.65
N HIS A 111 -6.73 23.90 12.51
CA HIS A 111 -6.03 23.06 13.49
C HIS A 111 -4.54 23.38 13.55
N THR A 112 -3.96 23.31 14.74
CA THR A 112 -2.53 23.60 14.94
C THR A 112 -1.69 22.35 15.03
N GLU A 113 -2.29 21.17 15.17
CA GLU A 113 -1.63 19.86 15.20
C GLU A 113 -2.41 18.84 14.36
N VAL A 114 -1.91 17.61 14.29
CA VAL A 114 -2.43 16.56 13.40
C VAL A 114 -3.91 16.26 13.65
N VAL A 115 -4.68 16.07 12.58
CA VAL A 115 -6.09 15.66 12.66
C VAL A 115 -6.15 14.14 12.76
N ASN A 116 -6.88 13.63 13.75
CA ASN A 116 -6.95 12.19 14.07
C ASN A 116 -8.29 11.55 13.69
N ALA A 117 -9.39 12.29 13.79
CA ALA A 117 -10.73 11.81 13.47
C ALA A 117 -11.56 12.91 12.80
N VAL A 118 -12.39 12.50 11.85
CA VAL A 118 -13.34 13.36 11.14
C VAL A 118 -14.67 12.63 10.98
N HIS A 119 -15.77 13.36 11.06
CA HIS A 119 -17.10 12.87 10.72
C HIS A 119 -17.91 14.01 10.13
N ALA A 120 -18.88 13.72 9.27
CA ALA A 120 -19.71 14.76 8.67
C ALA A 120 -21.12 14.28 8.38
N VAL A 121 -22.08 15.20 8.43
CA VAL A 121 -23.49 14.94 8.13
C VAL A 121 -24.07 16.09 7.32
N TYR A 122 -24.94 15.78 6.37
CA TYR A 122 -25.75 16.80 5.70
C TYR A 122 -26.74 17.39 6.69
N THR A 123 -26.81 18.71 6.74
CA THR A 123 -27.83 19.37 7.55
C THR A 123 -29.19 19.14 6.90
N GLN A 124 -30.22 18.79 7.68
CA GLN A 124 -31.56 18.58 7.10
C GLN A 124 -32.24 19.87 6.61
N ARG A 125 -31.57 21.04 6.72
CA ARG A 125 -32.02 22.32 6.18
C ARG A 125 -31.72 22.45 4.68
N SER A 126 -30.66 21.82 4.19
CA SER A 126 -30.26 21.82 2.79
C SER A 126 -29.27 20.68 2.51
N GLU A 127 -29.49 19.94 1.41
CA GLU A 127 -28.53 18.93 0.94
C GLU A 127 -27.17 19.52 0.50
N ASN A 128 -27.06 20.84 0.37
CA ASN A 128 -25.81 21.52 0.02
C ASN A 128 -25.02 22.01 1.24
N GLU A 129 -25.58 21.91 2.44
CA GLU A 129 -24.94 22.32 3.69
C GLU A 129 -24.41 21.10 4.44
N LEU A 130 -23.08 21.06 4.62
CA LEU A 130 -22.38 19.96 5.29
C LEU A 130 -21.84 20.44 6.63
N LEU A 131 -22.24 19.77 7.70
CA LEU A 131 -21.69 19.97 9.04
C LEU A 131 -20.60 18.93 9.30
N ILE A 132 -19.38 19.40 9.49
CA ILE A 132 -18.18 18.57 9.64
C ILE A 132 -17.65 18.76 11.06
N VAL A 133 -17.21 17.68 11.68
CA VAL A 133 -16.52 17.68 12.96
C VAL A 133 -15.14 17.07 12.79
N SER A 134 -14.14 17.65 13.44
CA SER A 134 -12.77 17.14 13.41
C SER A 134 -12.12 17.21 14.78
N ALA A 135 -11.42 16.16 15.17
CA ALA A 135 -10.61 16.10 16.39
C ALA A 135 -9.13 16.04 16.03
N ALA A 136 -8.31 16.79 16.76
CA ALA A 136 -6.88 16.89 16.51
C ALA A 136 -6.05 16.77 17.80
N SER A 137 -4.76 16.50 17.64
CA SER A 137 -3.79 16.46 18.73
C SER A 137 -3.49 17.84 19.36
N ASP A 138 -4.15 18.91 18.91
CA ASP A 138 -4.11 20.24 19.54
C ASP A 138 -5.09 20.36 20.73
N CYS A 139 -5.63 19.22 21.18
CA CYS A 139 -6.64 19.13 22.24
C CYS A 139 -7.94 19.87 21.92
N THR A 140 -8.26 20.05 20.63
CA THR A 140 -9.50 20.68 20.19
C THR A 140 -10.34 19.78 19.30
N VAL A 141 -11.66 19.96 19.42
CA VAL A 141 -12.63 19.49 18.43
C VAL A 141 -13.18 20.72 17.73
N ARG A 142 -13.11 20.75 16.40
CA ARG A 142 -13.61 21.86 15.59
C ARG A 142 -14.84 21.46 14.82
N LEU A 143 -15.77 22.42 14.73
CA LEU A 143 -17.01 22.30 13.99
C LEU A 143 -16.92 23.22 12.78
N TRP A 144 -17.15 22.65 11.60
CA TRP A 144 -17.06 23.37 10.34
C TRP A 144 -18.39 23.28 9.62
N LEU A 145 -18.80 24.40 9.04
CA LEU A 145 -19.95 24.44 8.15
C LEU A 145 -19.47 24.76 6.75
N ARG A 146 -19.75 23.84 5.83
CA ARG A 146 -19.52 24.05 4.41
C ARG A 146 -20.83 24.44 3.74
N ARG A 147 -20.84 25.63 3.12
CA ARG A 147 -21.92 26.16 2.30
C ARG A 147 -21.39 26.39 0.89
N ASN A 148 -21.81 25.56 -0.07
CA ASN A 148 -21.22 25.54 -1.41
C ASN A 148 -19.69 25.41 -1.31
N VAL A 149 -18.89 26.24 -1.96
CA VAL A 149 -17.42 26.07 -1.98
C VAL A 149 -16.72 26.61 -0.72
N LYS A 150 -17.43 27.31 0.18
CA LYS A 150 -16.82 27.92 1.37
C LYS A 150 -17.01 27.06 2.60
N THR A 151 -15.94 26.87 3.35
CA THR A 151 -15.93 26.19 4.64
C THR A 151 -15.50 27.14 5.74
N GLU A 152 -16.31 27.29 6.78
CA GLU A 152 -16.06 28.18 7.91
C GLU A 152 -16.07 27.39 9.22
N CYS A 153 -15.16 27.73 10.15
CA CYS A 153 -15.18 27.16 11.49
C CYS A 153 -16.26 27.86 12.32
N LEU A 154 -17.31 27.12 12.70
CA LEU A 154 -18.40 27.63 13.53
C LEU A 154 -17.96 27.79 14.99
N GLN A 155 -17.26 26.78 15.51
CA GLN A 155 -16.88 26.72 16.92
C GLN A 155 -15.68 25.81 17.10
N THR A 156 -14.87 26.13 18.12
CA THR A 156 -13.77 25.29 18.61
C THR A 156 -14.04 24.90 20.06
N LEU A 157 -14.14 23.61 20.32
CA LEU A 157 -14.30 23.03 21.65
C LEU A 157 -12.91 22.65 22.18
N SER A 158 -12.50 23.22 23.31
CA SER A 158 -11.20 22.92 23.92
C SER A 158 -11.35 21.91 25.05
N PHE A 159 -10.50 20.88 25.04
CA PHE A 159 -10.40 19.86 26.08
C PHE A 159 -9.19 20.10 27.00
N GLY A 160 -8.59 21.30 26.93
CA GLY A 160 -7.45 21.69 27.75
C GLY A 160 -6.22 20.84 27.46
N LYS A 161 -5.94 19.87 28.34
CA LYS A 161 -4.82 18.92 28.21
C LYS A 161 -5.25 17.52 27.76
N GLY A 162 -6.56 17.25 27.69
CA GLY A 162 -7.09 15.96 27.27
C GLY A 162 -7.19 15.85 25.75
N PHE A 163 -7.01 14.64 25.25
CA PHE A 163 -7.12 14.32 23.83
C PHE A 163 -8.49 13.71 23.51
N VAL A 164 -9.05 14.14 22.38
CA VAL A 164 -10.20 13.46 21.77
C VAL A 164 -9.66 12.54 20.68
N LEU A 165 -9.90 11.24 20.85
CA LEU A 165 -9.36 10.21 19.97
C LEU A 165 -10.31 9.90 18.82
N ASP A 166 -11.62 10.02 19.05
CA ASP A 166 -12.64 9.80 18.02
C ASP A 166 -13.89 10.67 18.22
N VAL A 167 -14.58 10.97 17.12
CA VAL A 167 -15.77 11.85 17.09
C VAL A 167 -16.83 11.33 16.14
N CYS A 168 -18.09 11.44 16.55
CA CYS A 168 -19.22 11.11 15.69
C CYS A 168 -20.40 12.07 15.95
N ILE A 169 -21.04 12.53 14.88
CA ILE A 169 -22.15 13.48 14.94
C ILE A 169 -23.40 12.87 14.32
N SER A 170 -24.55 13.08 14.95
CA SER A 170 -25.87 12.66 14.49
C SER A 170 -26.93 13.67 14.93
N PHE A 171 -28.21 13.33 14.84
CA PHE A 171 -29.34 14.17 15.26
C PHE A 171 -30.10 13.52 16.41
N LEU A 172 -30.62 14.34 17.33
CA LEU A 172 -31.39 13.83 18.46
C LEU A 172 -32.69 13.14 18.00
N PRO A 173 -33.16 12.12 18.75
CA PRO A 173 -34.39 11.41 18.43
C PRO A 173 -35.59 12.34 18.19
N GLY A 174 -36.16 12.27 16.99
CA GLY A 174 -37.33 13.07 16.61
C GLY A 174 -37.10 14.59 16.58
N SER A 175 -35.85 15.05 16.46
CA SER A 175 -35.49 16.47 16.33
C SER A 175 -34.40 16.64 15.25
N LEU A 176 -34.27 17.86 14.73
CA LEU A 176 -33.22 18.25 13.79
C LEU A 176 -32.00 18.84 14.49
N VAL A 177 -31.95 18.76 15.82
CA VAL A 177 -30.84 19.26 16.64
C VAL A 177 -29.66 18.29 16.59
N PRO A 178 -28.48 18.71 16.10
CA PRO A 178 -27.28 17.88 16.13
C PRO A 178 -26.80 17.53 17.54
N VAL A 179 -26.31 16.30 17.70
CA VAL A 179 -25.63 15.79 18.88
C VAL A 179 -24.28 15.20 18.47
N LEU A 180 -23.23 15.62 19.17
CA LEU A 180 -21.85 15.19 18.98
C LEU A 180 -21.42 14.32 20.16
N ALA A 181 -20.84 13.16 19.87
CA ALA A 181 -20.09 12.35 20.82
C ALA A 181 -18.59 12.55 20.61
N CYS A 182 -17.86 12.74 21.71
CA CYS A 182 -16.40 12.79 21.73
C CYS A 182 -15.88 11.69 22.66
N GLY A 183 -15.15 10.72 22.11
CA GLY A 183 -14.41 9.72 22.87
C GLY A 183 -13.05 10.28 23.28
N ALA A 184 -12.77 10.36 24.58
CA ALA A 184 -11.58 11.01 25.11
C ALA A 184 -10.64 10.04 25.84
N ASP A 185 -9.43 10.54 26.13
CA ASP A 185 -8.38 9.88 26.91
C ASP A 185 -8.64 9.86 28.43
N ASP A 186 -9.72 10.49 28.90
CA ASP A 186 -10.14 10.48 30.31
C ASP A 186 -11.14 9.34 30.63
N SER A 187 -11.22 8.34 29.75
CA SER A 187 -12.14 7.19 29.81
C SER A 187 -13.62 7.58 29.79
N ARG A 188 -13.95 8.80 29.34
CA ARG A 188 -15.33 9.32 29.30
C ARG A 188 -15.75 9.76 27.91
N ILE A 189 -17.04 9.59 27.63
CA ILE A 189 -17.66 10.10 26.42
C ILE A 189 -18.33 11.42 26.77
N HIS A 190 -17.95 12.49 26.09
CA HIS A 190 -18.53 13.81 26.28
C HIS A 190 -19.57 14.07 25.19
N LEU A 191 -20.82 14.32 25.59
CA LEU A 191 -21.90 14.66 24.66
C LEU A 191 -22.10 16.17 24.61
N TYR A 192 -22.14 16.69 23.38
CA TYR A 192 -22.44 18.08 23.09
C TYR A 192 -23.69 18.16 22.20
N VAL A 193 -24.55 19.13 22.48
CA VAL A 193 -25.78 19.35 21.70
C VAL A 193 -25.79 20.79 21.22
N LEU A 194 -26.19 21.01 19.96
CA LEU A 194 -26.32 22.35 19.42
C LEU A 194 -27.54 23.06 20.03
N GLN A 195 -27.30 24.08 20.85
CA GLN A 195 -28.32 24.95 21.44
C GLN A 195 -27.90 26.40 21.26
N ASN A 196 -28.82 27.30 20.93
CA ASN A 196 -28.52 28.73 20.73
C ASN A 196 -27.34 28.98 19.75
N GLU A 197 -27.28 28.23 18.65
CA GLU A 197 -26.20 28.29 17.65
C GLU A 197 -24.79 27.89 18.16
N GLN A 198 -24.68 27.29 19.36
CA GLN A 198 -23.42 26.76 19.89
C GLN A 198 -23.60 25.33 20.43
N PHE A 199 -22.57 24.50 20.27
CA PHE A 199 -22.51 23.20 20.91
C PHE A 199 -22.17 23.37 22.38
N GLU A 200 -23.13 23.02 23.24
CA GLU A 200 -23.00 23.04 24.69
C GLU A 200 -22.84 21.61 25.22
N LYS A 201 -21.99 21.44 26.22
CA LYS A 201 -21.78 20.14 26.87
C LYS A 201 -23.01 19.79 27.71
N THR A 202 -23.70 18.71 27.35
CA THR A 202 -24.94 18.31 28.04
C THR A 202 -24.77 17.14 28.98
N GLN A 203 -23.96 16.14 28.61
CA GLN A 203 -23.81 14.90 29.37
C GLN A 203 -22.37 14.36 29.30
N VAL A 204 -22.01 13.58 30.32
CA VAL A 204 -20.76 12.82 30.39
C VAL A 204 -21.11 11.38 30.72
N LEU A 205 -20.78 10.46 29.80
CA LEU A 205 -21.05 9.04 29.99
C LEU A 205 -19.84 8.39 30.66
N HIS A 206 -20.11 7.72 31.78
CA HIS A 206 -19.11 7.07 32.62
C HIS A 206 -19.26 5.55 32.53
N GLY A 207 -18.15 4.83 32.48
CA GLY A 207 -18.17 3.38 32.61
C GLY A 207 -16.96 2.68 31.97
N HIS A 208 -16.33 3.28 30.96
CA HIS A 208 -15.05 2.80 30.47
C HIS A 208 -13.95 3.05 31.50
N GLU A 209 -12.95 2.18 31.51
CA GLU A 209 -11.83 2.22 32.46
C GLU A 209 -10.52 2.70 31.82
N ASP A 210 -10.51 2.86 30.50
CA ASP A 210 -9.35 3.30 29.73
C ASP A 210 -9.79 4.14 28.50
N TRP A 211 -8.83 4.59 27.69
CA TRP A 211 -9.04 5.50 26.56
C TRP A 211 -10.08 4.97 25.56
N ILE A 212 -11.02 5.83 25.19
CA ILE A 212 -12.06 5.51 24.21
C ILE A 212 -11.49 5.67 22.80
N ARG A 213 -11.49 4.59 22.02
CA ARG A 213 -10.83 4.53 20.71
C ARG A 213 -11.80 4.73 19.55
N GLY A 214 -13.07 4.38 19.73
CA GLY A 214 -14.09 4.52 18.70
C GLY A 214 -15.45 4.89 19.30
N VAL A 215 -16.17 5.78 18.62
CA VAL A 215 -17.56 6.15 18.93
C VAL A 215 -18.37 6.24 17.64
N GLU A 216 -19.55 5.62 17.61
CA GLU A 216 -20.39 5.67 16.41
C GLU A 216 -21.89 5.62 16.73
N TRP A 217 -22.65 6.47 16.04
CA TRP A 217 -24.10 6.56 16.14
C TRP A 217 -24.83 5.59 15.18
N ALA A 218 -25.95 5.05 15.63
CA ALA A 218 -26.94 4.38 14.81
C ALA A 218 -28.36 4.83 15.18
N VAL A 219 -29.26 4.90 14.20
CA VAL A 219 -30.67 5.28 14.39
C VAL A 219 -31.55 4.07 14.12
N THR A 220 -32.10 3.50 15.19
CA THR A 220 -32.97 2.32 15.10
C THR A 220 -34.35 2.65 15.66
N GLY A 221 -35.35 2.63 14.78
CA GLY A 221 -36.71 3.02 15.13
C GLY A 221 -36.79 4.50 15.51
N GLN A 222 -37.29 4.80 16.71
CA GLN A 222 -37.36 6.17 17.25
C GLN A 222 -36.21 6.52 18.20
N ASN A 223 -35.23 5.63 18.36
CA ASN A 223 -34.14 5.79 19.31
C ASN A 223 -32.82 5.96 18.58
N LEU A 224 -31.90 6.63 19.26
CA LEU A 224 -30.52 6.81 18.83
C LEU A 224 -29.63 5.95 19.72
N PHE A 225 -28.74 5.17 19.13
CA PHE A 225 -27.80 4.29 19.82
C PHE A 225 -26.37 4.76 19.58
N LEU A 226 -25.55 4.80 20.64
CA LEU A 226 -24.11 5.05 20.56
C LEU A 226 -23.37 3.77 20.90
N ALA A 227 -22.57 3.26 19.97
CA ALA A 227 -21.54 2.29 20.31
C ALA A 227 -20.28 3.03 20.72
N SER A 228 -19.62 2.57 21.78
CA SER A 228 -18.29 3.04 22.18
C SER A 228 -17.38 1.88 22.50
N CYS A 229 -16.14 1.92 22.03
CA CYS A 229 -15.11 0.94 22.35
C CYS A 229 -13.86 1.60 22.91
N ALA A 230 -13.13 0.87 23.76
CA ALA A 230 -12.00 1.42 24.49
C ALA A 230 -10.85 0.41 24.66
N GLN A 231 -9.75 0.89 25.23
CA GLN A 231 -8.57 0.08 25.56
C GLN A 231 -8.83 -0.92 26.70
N ASP A 232 -9.93 -0.77 27.43
CA ASP A 232 -10.41 -1.69 28.48
C ASP A 232 -11.01 -3.00 27.95
N CYS A 233 -10.89 -3.26 26.64
CA CYS A 233 -11.42 -4.44 25.95
C CYS A 233 -12.95 -4.55 25.94
N LEU A 234 -13.68 -3.50 26.33
CA LEU A 234 -15.14 -3.50 26.39
C LEU A 234 -15.76 -2.63 25.29
N ILE A 235 -16.96 -3.02 24.89
CA ILE A 235 -17.85 -2.21 24.07
C ILE A 235 -19.07 -1.86 24.91
N ARG A 236 -19.49 -0.59 24.89
CA ARG A 236 -20.71 -0.14 25.56
C ARG A 236 -21.67 0.41 24.53
N ILE A 237 -22.94 0.03 24.66
CA ILE A 237 -24.02 0.57 23.83
C ILE A 237 -24.91 1.44 24.70
N TRP A 238 -25.06 2.69 24.32
CA TRP A 238 -25.87 3.69 25.01
C TRP A 238 -27.11 3.99 24.19
N LYS A 239 -28.26 4.05 24.82
CA LYS A 239 -29.54 4.38 24.19
C LYS A 239 -29.96 5.79 24.58
N ILE A 240 -30.31 6.59 23.58
CA ILE A 240 -30.86 7.93 23.72
C ILE A 240 -32.27 7.94 23.17
N PHE A 241 -33.21 8.40 23.98
CA PHE A 241 -34.62 8.46 23.63
C PHE A 241 -35.28 9.71 24.19
N ARG A 242 -36.36 10.13 23.54
CA ARG A 242 -37.18 11.28 23.96
C ARG A 242 -38.11 10.84 25.09
N LYS A 243 -38.10 11.54 26.23
CA LYS A 243 -39.07 11.30 27.31
C LYS A 243 -40.43 11.88 26.97
N THR A 244 -41.48 11.11 27.22
CA THR A 244 -42.86 11.58 27.07
C THR A 244 -43.41 12.17 28.36
N ALA A 245 -44.38 13.09 28.28
CA ALA A 245 -44.95 13.76 29.45
C ALA A 245 -45.57 12.81 30.50
N LYS A 246 -45.98 11.58 30.09
CA LYS A 246 -46.51 10.53 30.99
C LYS A 246 -45.43 9.86 31.85
N GLU A 247 -44.16 9.93 31.46
CA GLU A 247 -43.04 9.33 32.20
C GLU A 247 -42.41 10.33 33.18
N ASN A 248 -42.60 11.63 32.96
CA ASN A 248 -42.20 12.69 33.88
C ASN A 248 -43.13 12.81 35.12
N SER A 249 -44.31 12.17 35.10
CA SER A 249 -45.34 12.32 36.15
C SER A 249 -45.56 11.08 37.03
N LYS A 250 -44.83 9.98 36.81
CA LYS A 250 -44.87 8.85 37.74
C LYS A 250 -44.07 9.21 38.99
N THR A 251 -44.79 9.42 40.10
CA THR A 251 -44.24 9.39 41.45
C THR A 251 -43.37 8.14 41.59
N GLU A 252 -42.11 8.35 41.94
CA GLU A 252 -41.10 7.31 42.06
C GLU A 252 -41.56 6.24 43.05
N ASP A 253 -41.76 5.02 42.56
CA ASP A 253 -41.94 3.84 43.40
C ASP A 253 -40.55 3.51 43.99
N GLU A 254 -40.28 3.98 45.22
CA GLU A 254 -38.97 3.92 45.90
C GLU A 254 -38.40 2.49 46.05
N ASN A 255 -39.20 1.44 45.77
CA ASN A 255 -38.80 0.04 45.85
C ASN A 255 -38.45 -0.63 44.51
N SER A 256 -38.37 0.11 43.40
CA SER A 256 -38.01 -0.47 42.08
C SER A 256 -36.59 -0.13 41.65
N ILE A 257 -35.72 -1.14 41.52
CA ILE A 257 -34.37 -0.98 40.95
C ILE A 257 -34.52 -0.71 39.45
N LYS A 258 -34.06 0.47 38.99
CA LYS A 258 -34.06 0.86 37.58
C LYS A 258 -32.66 1.20 37.11
N LEU A 259 -32.43 1.06 35.81
CA LEU A 259 -31.21 1.55 35.18
C LEU A 259 -31.08 3.06 35.39
N LYS A 260 -29.85 3.52 35.61
CA LYS A 260 -29.58 4.95 35.77
C LYS A 260 -29.89 5.69 34.47
N GLU A 261 -30.86 6.59 34.53
CA GLU A 261 -31.22 7.48 33.43
C GLU A 261 -30.54 8.84 33.62
N ASN A 262 -29.65 9.22 32.71
CA ASN A 262 -29.08 10.56 32.68
C ASN A 262 -29.98 11.45 31.79
N ILE A 263 -30.74 12.34 32.42
CA ILE A 263 -31.72 13.19 31.73
C ILE A 263 -31.10 14.55 31.42
N PHE A 264 -31.30 15.03 30.19
CA PHE A 264 -30.98 16.40 29.79
C PHE A 264 -32.14 17.00 29.01
N LYS A 265 -32.18 18.34 28.99
CA LYS A 265 -33.22 19.09 28.30
C LYS A 265 -32.62 19.90 27.18
N VAL A 266 -33.38 20.00 26.09
CA VAL A 266 -33.00 20.76 24.90
C VAL A 266 -34.13 21.72 24.58
N LYS A 267 -33.80 23.00 24.47
CA LYS A 267 -34.74 24.04 24.06
C LYS A 267 -34.66 24.21 22.55
N GLU A 268 -35.75 23.87 21.87
CA GLU A 268 -35.91 24.09 20.44
C GLU A 268 -36.99 25.17 20.24
N LYS A 269 -36.54 26.38 19.89
CA LYS A 269 -37.40 27.58 19.82
C LYS A 269 -38.15 27.78 21.15
N ASP A 270 -39.46 27.55 21.17
CA ASP A 270 -40.34 27.71 22.34
C ASP A 270 -40.71 26.38 23.04
N THR A 271 -40.18 25.25 22.57
CA THR A 271 -40.48 23.92 23.14
C THR A 271 -39.27 23.33 23.84
N GLU A 272 -39.42 22.95 25.11
CA GLU A 272 -38.40 22.24 25.88
C GLU A 272 -38.66 20.73 25.81
N THR A 273 -37.79 20.00 25.12
CA THR A 273 -37.87 18.54 25.02
C THR A 273 -36.86 17.90 25.96
N SER A 274 -37.29 16.89 26.72
CA SER A 274 -36.42 16.11 27.61
C SER A 274 -35.96 14.83 26.92
N TYR A 275 -34.67 14.54 27.00
CA TYR A 275 -34.03 13.34 26.50
C TYR A 275 -33.40 12.58 27.67
N ALA A 276 -33.37 11.26 27.58
CA ALA A 276 -32.70 10.40 28.54
C ALA A 276 -31.64 9.56 27.84
N VAL A 277 -30.50 9.36 28.51
CA VAL A 277 -29.44 8.43 28.11
C VAL A 277 -29.37 7.31 29.13
N THR A 278 -29.38 6.07 28.65
CA THR A 278 -29.21 4.86 29.46
C THR A 278 -28.13 3.98 28.86
N LEU A 279 -27.40 3.24 29.70
CA LEU A 279 -26.56 2.13 29.24
C LEU A 279 -27.49 0.96 28.88
N GLU A 280 -27.49 0.55 27.62
CA GLU A 280 -28.31 -0.55 27.11
C GLU A 280 -27.63 -1.89 27.37
N THR A 281 -26.36 -2.02 26.98
CA THR A 281 -25.59 -3.26 27.15
C THR A 281 -24.08 -3.00 27.22
N VAL A 282 -23.34 -4.00 27.68
CA VAL A 282 -21.88 -4.08 27.67
C VAL A 282 -21.49 -5.38 26.98
N LEU A 283 -20.72 -5.29 25.90
CA LEU A 283 -20.23 -6.45 25.16
C LEU A 283 -18.80 -6.75 25.61
N THR A 284 -18.56 -8.03 25.87
CA THR A 284 -17.26 -8.58 26.29
C THR A 284 -16.95 -9.80 25.44
N GLY A 285 -15.74 -9.89 24.90
CA GLY A 285 -15.34 -11.00 24.03
C GLY A 285 -13.96 -10.84 23.38
N HIS A 286 -13.47 -9.61 23.27
CA HIS A 286 -12.09 -9.32 22.87
C HIS A 286 -11.12 -9.48 24.03
N GLU A 287 -9.88 -9.88 23.72
CA GLU A 287 -8.82 -10.14 24.70
C GLU A 287 -7.79 -9.01 24.78
N ASN A 288 -7.93 -8.00 23.92
CA ASN A 288 -7.05 -6.84 23.85
C ASN A 288 -7.86 -5.58 23.49
N SER A 289 -7.19 -4.43 23.51
CA SER A 289 -7.77 -3.12 23.21
C SER A 289 -8.52 -3.12 21.88
N ILE A 290 -9.73 -2.58 21.90
CA ILE A 290 -10.61 -2.45 20.74
C ILE A 290 -10.37 -1.08 20.13
N TYR A 291 -10.17 -1.03 18.81
CA TYR A 291 -9.79 0.19 18.10
C TYR A 291 -10.91 0.77 17.24
N ALA A 292 -11.87 -0.05 16.83
CA ALA A 292 -13.01 0.40 16.06
C ALA A 292 -14.26 -0.39 16.38
N VAL A 293 -15.38 0.30 16.23
CA VAL A 293 -16.73 -0.27 16.13
C VAL A 293 -17.36 0.31 14.87
N HIS A 294 -18.13 -0.52 14.16
CA HIS A 294 -18.83 -0.09 12.96
C HIS A 294 -20.25 -0.67 12.92
N TRP A 295 -21.28 0.17 12.94
CA TRP A 295 -22.66 -0.26 12.81
C TRP A 295 -22.95 -0.75 11.39
N GLN A 296 -23.86 -1.70 11.28
CA GLN A 296 -24.37 -2.08 9.98
C GLN A 296 -25.07 -0.86 9.33
N PRO A 297 -24.72 -0.50 8.08
CA PRO A 297 -25.28 0.67 7.42
C PRO A 297 -26.80 0.60 7.29
N SER A 298 -27.44 1.78 7.36
CA SER A 298 -28.86 1.91 7.08
C SER A 298 -29.15 1.65 5.60
N PHE A 299 -30.32 1.13 5.27
CA PHE A 299 -30.73 0.86 3.90
C PHE A 299 -32.22 1.14 3.71
N SER A 300 -32.62 1.40 2.47
CA SER A 300 -34.02 1.61 2.11
C SER A 300 -34.72 0.26 1.91
N ARG A 301 -35.82 0.05 2.64
CA ARG A 301 -36.71 -1.11 2.51
C ARG A 301 -38.15 -0.61 2.45
N ASP A 302 -38.85 -0.93 1.36
CA ASP A 302 -40.25 -0.55 1.14
C ASP A 302 -40.51 0.97 1.28
N GLY A 303 -39.53 1.80 0.90
CA GLY A 303 -39.60 3.27 1.01
C GLY A 303 -39.30 3.82 2.41
N SER A 304 -39.01 2.96 3.39
CA SER A 304 -38.58 3.34 4.74
C SER A 304 -37.09 3.07 4.94
N ILE A 305 -36.42 3.95 5.69
CA ILE A 305 -35.01 3.77 6.04
C ILE A 305 -34.94 2.95 7.31
N VAL A 306 -34.22 1.82 7.25
CA VAL A 306 -34.04 0.92 8.38
C VAL A 306 -32.56 0.72 8.63
N GLN A 307 -32.14 0.91 9.87
CA GLN A 307 -30.81 0.52 10.34
C GLN A 307 -30.93 -0.67 11.30
N PRO A 308 -30.30 -1.82 10.99
CA PRO A 308 -30.35 -2.98 11.87
C PRO A 308 -29.44 -2.81 13.10
N MET A 309 -29.79 -3.49 14.18
CA MET A 309 -28.97 -3.59 15.40
C MET A 309 -27.87 -4.63 15.21
N SER A 310 -26.93 -4.37 14.32
CA SER A 310 -25.80 -5.26 14.06
C SER A 310 -24.52 -4.44 14.09
N LEU A 311 -23.54 -4.89 14.86
CA LEU A 311 -22.33 -4.13 15.18
C LEU A 311 -21.09 -4.98 14.90
N LEU A 312 -20.13 -4.40 14.20
CA LEU A 312 -18.81 -4.99 13.97
C LEU A 312 -17.81 -4.36 14.94
N SER A 313 -16.87 -5.13 15.46
CA SER A 313 -15.77 -4.62 16.29
C SER A 313 -14.43 -5.20 15.86
N ALA A 314 -13.37 -4.37 15.89
CA ALA A 314 -12.01 -4.76 15.54
C ALA A 314 -11.03 -4.47 16.69
N SER A 315 -10.15 -5.43 16.96
CA SER A 315 -9.27 -5.43 18.13
C SER A 315 -7.81 -5.78 17.79
N MET A 316 -6.92 -5.34 18.66
CA MET A 316 -5.49 -5.70 18.63
C MET A 316 -5.21 -7.17 18.96
N ASP A 317 -6.22 -7.93 19.37
CA ASP A 317 -6.16 -9.39 19.53
C ASP A 317 -6.20 -10.17 18.20
N LYS A 318 -6.18 -9.46 17.06
CA LYS A 318 -6.27 -10.00 15.69
C LYS A 318 -7.62 -10.58 15.31
N THR A 319 -8.67 -10.26 16.07
CA THR A 319 -10.02 -10.71 15.78
C THR A 319 -10.96 -9.55 15.45
N MET A 320 -11.96 -9.88 14.64
CA MET A 320 -13.10 -9.04 14.36
C MET A 320 -14.37 -9.83 14.70
N ILE A 321 -15.29 -9.20 15.43
CA ILE A 321 -16.50 -9.84 15.93
C ILE A 321 -17.74 -9.13 15.39
N LEU A 322 -18.69 -9.91 14.89
CA LEU A 322 -20.04 -9.47 14.54
C LEU A 322 -21.00 -9.74 15.71
N TRP A 323 -21.62 -8.69 16.22
CA TRP A 323 -22.55 -8.72 17.34
C TRP A 323 -23.97 -8.43 16.88
N GLU A 324 -24.92 -9.28 17.28
CA GLU A 324 -26.35 -9.05 17.05
C GLU A 324 -27.16 -9.43 18.29
N PRO A 325 -28.24 -8.70 18.61
CA PRO A 325 -29.18 -9.13 19.62
C PRO A 325 -30.00 -10.31 19.10
N ASP A 326 -30.11 -11.33 19.92
CA ASP A 326 -30.99 -12.48 19.69
C ASP A 326 -32.45 -12.03 19.56
N GLU A 327 -33.16 -12.55 18.56
CA GLU A 327 -34.53 -12.10 18.23
C GLU A 327 -35.54 -12.40 19.35
N GLU A 328 -35.34 -13.48 20.11
CA GLU A 328 -36.26 -13.91 21.17
C GLU A 328 -35.96 -13.22 22.50
N SER A 329 -34.69 -13.18 22.91
CA SER A 329 -34.28 -12.68 24.23
C SER A 329 -33.85 -11.22 24.24
N GLY A 330 -33.48 -10.64 23.09
CA GLY A 330 -32.90 -9.31 22.98
C GLY A 330 -31.47 -9.20 23.53
N VAL A 331 -30.87 -10.32 23.96
CA VAL A 331 -29.50 -10.38 24.48
C VAL A 331 -28.51 -10.34 23.32
N TRP A 332 -27.46 -9.54 23.47
CA TRP A 332 -26.40 -9.45 22.47
C TRP A 332 -25.50 -10.67 22.49
N LEU A 333 -25.34 -11.29 21.32
CA LEU A 333 -24.52 -12.48 21.12
C LEU A 333 -23.47 -12.24 20.02
N GLU A 334 -22.33 -12.91 20.18
CA GLU A 334 -21.35 -13.08 19.11
C GLU A 334 -21.93 -14.02 18.05
N GLN A 335 -22.16 -13.49 16.85
CA GLN A 335 -22.65 -14.28 15.71
C GLN A 335 -21.51 -14.89 14.92
N VAL A 336 -20.43 -14.11 14.75
CA VAL A 336 -19.29 -14.45 13.90
C VAL A 336 -18.04 -13.85 14.52
N ARG A 337 -16.96 -14.64 14.54
CA ARG A 337 -15.61 -14.17 14.80
C ARG A 337 -14.70 -14.61 13.67
N VAL A 338 -14.05 -13.64 13.05
CA VAL A 338 -13.03 -13.85 12.01
C VAL A 338 -11.74 -13.18 12.45
N GLY A 339 -10.63 -13.54 11.82
CA GLY A 339 -9.33 -12.98 12.13
C GLY A 339 -8.21 -13.93 11.79
N GLU A 340 -7.03 -13.60 12.29
CA GLU A 340 -5.83 -14.41 12.08
C GLU A 340 -5.59 -15.34 13.28
N VAL A 341 -5.20 -16.58 13.01
CA VAL A 341 -4.77 -17.53 14.04
C VAL A 341 -3.25 -17.67 13.99
N GLY A 342 -2.55 -17.26 15.06
CA GLY A 342 -1.10 -17.34 15.15
C GLY A 342 -0.36 -16.22 14.40
N GLY A 343 0.94 -16.43 14.10
CA GLY A 343 1.78 -15.49 13.35
C GLY A 343 2.34 -14.28 14.13
N ASN A 344 3.34 -13.60 13.54
CA ASN A 344 4.06 -12.45 14.13
C ASN A 344 3.42 -11.08 13.83
N THR A 345 2.23 -11.07 13.22
CA THR A 345 1.45 -9.87 12.93
C THR A 345 0.85 -9.25 14.21
N LEU A 346 0.50 -7.97 14.11
CA LEU A 346 -0.29 -7.25 15.11
C LEU A 346 -1.77 -7.26 14.68
N GLY A 347 -2.69 -6.90 15.58
CA GLY A 347 -4.13 -6.98 15.30
C GLY A 347 -4.70 -5.87 14.42
N PHE A 348 -6.03 -5.76 14.45
CA PHE A 348 -6.81 -4.88 13.57
C PHE A 348 -7.01 -3.49 14.19
N LEU A 349 -6.91 -2.47 13.34
CA LEU A 349 -7.15 -1.07 13.70
C LEU A 349 -8.55 -0.58 13.31
N GLY A 350 -9.20 -1.23 12.35
CA GLY A 350 -10.55 -0.84 11.94
C GLY A 350 -11.32 -1.94 11.22
N CYS A 351 -12.63 -1.70 11.07
CA CYS A 351 -13.55 -2.61 10.40
C CYS A 351 -14.63 -1.85 9.63
N GLN A 352 -15.19 -2.47 8.59
CA GLN A 352 -16.22 -1.91 7.72
C GLN A 352 -17.16 -3.00 7.20
N PHE A 353 -18.43 -2.65 6.97
CA PHE A 353 -19.38 -3.49 6.23
C PHE A 353 -19.44 -3.10 4.77
N SER A 354 -19.66 -4.07 3.89
CA SER A 354 -20.14 -3.75 2.55
C SER A 354 -21.56 -3.22 2.58
N PRO A 355 -21.98 -2.41 1.58
CA PRO A 355 -23.32 -1.83 1.53
C PRO A 355 -24.46 -2.86 1.52
N ASP A 356 -24.22 -4.00 0.88
CA ASP A 356 -25.13 -5.13 0.78
C ASP A 356 -24.99 -6.14 1.93
N LYS A 357 -24.04 -5.91 2.85
CA LYS A 357 -23.73 -6.75 4.02
C LYS A 357 -23.25 -8.15 3.66
N SER A 358 -22.92 -8.39 2.40
CA SER A 358 -22.38 -9.67 1.95
C SER A 358 -20.92 -9.84 2.35
N MET A 359 -20.21 -8.73 2.64
CA MET A 359 -18.80 -8.71 2.98
C MET A 359 -18.52 -7.87 4.23
N ILE A 360 -17.48 -8.27 4.95
CA ILE A 360 -16.89 -7.53 6.07
C ILE A 360 -15.41 -7.37 5.81
N LEU A 361 -14.87 -6.20 6.16
CA LEU A 361 -13.49 -5.84 5.94
C LEU A 361 -12.84 -5.44 7.26
N ALA A 362 -11.61 -5.86 7.46
CA ALA A 362 -10.73 -5.37 8.52
C ALA A 362 -9.45 -4.79 7.89
N HIS A 363 -8.81 -3.83 8.57
CA HIS A 363 -7.45 -3.43 8.25
C HIS A 363 -6.52 -3.60 9.44
N ALA A 364 -5.38 -4.23 9.18
CA ALA A 364 -4.37 -4.57 10.17
C ALA A 364 -3.47 -3.38 10.51
N PHE A 365 -2.74 -3.51 11.62
CA PHE A 365 -1.78 -2.51 12.06
C PHE A 365 -0.70 -2.18 11.02
N HIS A 366 -0.28 -3.15 10.20
CA HIS A 366 0.68 -2.96 9.11
C HIS A 366 0.00 -2.58 7.78
N GLY A 367 -1.26 -2.14 7.83
CA GLY A 367 -2.01 -1.60 6.69
C GLY A 367 -2.58 -2.64 5.72
N ALA A 368 -2.32 -3.93 5.96
CA ALA A 368 -2.94 -5.01 5.20
C ALA A 368 -4.46 -5.00 5.34
N LEU A 369 -5.15 -5.33 4.27
CA LEU A 369 -6.60 -5.47 4.24
C LEU A 369 -6.97 -6.94 4.31
N HIS A 370 -8.01 -7.25 5.08
CA HIS A 370 -8.64 -8.56 5.11
C HIS A 370 -10.09 -8.40 4.72
N LEU A 371 -10.57 -9.28 3.82
CA LEU A 371 -11.93 -9.27 3.33
C LEU A 371 -12.53 -10.65 3.51
N TRP A 372 -13.72 -10.72 4.08
CA TRP A 372 -14.49 -11.96 4.15
C TRP A 372 -15.83 -11.76 3.47
N SER A 373 -16.30 -12.78 2.77
CA SER A 373 -17.63 -12.83 2.16
C SER A 373 -18.45 -13.94 2.80
N ARG A 374 -19.75 -13.69 2.95
CA ARG A 374 -20.71 -14.71 3.38
C ARG A 374 -20.82 -15.82 2.35
N ALA A 375 -20.77 -17.08 2.80
CA ALA A 375 -20.89 -18.23 1.91
C ALA A 375 -22.30 -18.31 1.29
N PRO A 376 -22.44 -18.61 -0.02
CA PRO A 376 -23.74 -18.64 -0.70
C PRO A 376 -24.75 -19.62 -0.08
N ASN A 377 -24.25 -20.74 0.48
CA ASN A 377 -25.07 -21.87 0.90
C ASN A 377 -25.13 -22.07 2.43
N LYS A 378 -24.41 -21.25 3.21
CA LYS A 378 -24.37 -21.32 4.68
C LYS A 378 -24.32 -19.93 5.27
N GLN A 379 -25.42 -19.53 5.88
CA GLN A 379 -25.61 -18.18 6.38
C GLN A 379 -24.63 -17.74 7.48
N ASN A 380 -23.96 -18.66 8.18
CA ASN A 380 -23.02 -18.32 9.26
C ASN A 380 -21.55 -18.59 8.91
N GLU A 381 -21.26 -19.02 7.68
CA GLU A 381 -19.88 -19.28 7.25
C GLU A 381 -19.35 -18.08 6.46
N TRP A 382 -18.20 -17.56 6.90
CA TRP A 382 -17.51 -16.44 6.27
C TRP A 382 -16.19 -16.93 5.70
N ILE A 383 -16.00 -16.70 4.40
CA ILE A 383 -14.86 -17.21 3.64
C ILE A 383 -13.95 -16.02 3.32
N PRO A 384 -12.63 -16.14 3.56
CA PRO A 384 -11.69 -15.09 3.19
C PRO A 384 -11.65 -14.91 1.67
N MET A 385 -11.54 -13.66 1.22
CA MET A 385 -11.53 -13.28 -0.18
C MET A 385 -10.22 -12.59 -0.54
N VAL A 386 -9.87 -12.67 -1.83
CA VAL A 386 -8.76 -11.89 -2.39
C VAL A 386 -9.06 -10.40 -2.29
N ILE A 387 -8.10 -9.63 -1.80
CA ILE A 387 -8.16 -8.18 -1.72
C ILE A 387 -6.78 -7.58 -2.04
N ILE A 388 -6.76 -6.32 -2.44
CA ILE A 388 -5.54 -5.60 -2.75
C ILE A 388 -4.59 -5.53 -1.54
N SER A 389 -3.31 -5.66 -1.82
CA SER A 389 -2.22 -5.53 -0.85
C SER A 389 -1.11 -4.65 -1.42
N GLY A 390 -0.19 -4.24 -0.55
CA GLY A 390 0.96 -3.43 -0.93
C GLY A 390 1.83 -3.09 0.29
N HIS A 391 2.93 -2.39 0.04
CA HIS A 391 3.86 -2.01 1.10
C HIS A 391 3.29 -0.90 1.99
N PHE A 392 3.62 -0.92 3.28
CA PHE A 392 3.20 0.11 4.24
C PHE A 392 4.30 1.15 4.57
N ASP A 393 5.45 1.02 3.93
CA ASP A 393 6.57 1.97 3.97
C ASP A 393 7.22 2.10 2.57
N SER A 394 8.17 3.02 2.41
CA SER A 394 8.79 3.38 1.14
C SER A 394 9.40 2.16 0.43
N VAL A 395 8.94 1.91 -0.79
CA VAL A 395 9.51 0.88 -1.68
C VAL A 395 10.83 1.40 -2.24
N GLN A 396 11.93 0.68 -2.02
CA GLN A 396 13.27 1.17 -2.38
C GLN A 396 13.75 0.70 -3.75
N ASP A 397 13.42 -0.53 -4.14
CA ASP A 397 13.87 -1.10 -5.41
C ASP A 397 12.89 -2.13 -5.96
N MET A 398 13.00 -2.41 -7.26
CA MET A 398 12.06 -3.24 -8.00
C MET A 398 12.69 -3.78 -9.30
N ARG A 399 12.38 -5.03 -9.65
CA ARG A 399 12.76 -5.66 -10.93
C ARG A 399 11.63 -6.53 -11.48
N TRP A 400 11.51 -6.55 -12.80
CA TRP A 400 10.80 -7.63 -13.49
C TRP A 400 11.59 -8.93 -13.35
N ASP A 401 10.88 -10.06 -13.34
CA ASP A 401 11.54 -11.33 -13.64
C ASP A 401 12.09 -11.33 -15.07
N PRO A 402 13.12 -12.15 -15.37
CA PRO A 402 13.75 -12.20 -16.68
C PRO A 402 12.75 -12.38 -17.85
N ASP A 403 11.68 -13.15 -17.64
CA ASP A 403 10.66 -13.45 -18.65
C ASP A 403 9.50 -12.43 -18.66
N GLY A 404 9.51 -11.45 -17.75
CA GLY A 404 8.51 -10.39 -17.65
C GLY A 404 7.10 -10.88 -17.34
N GLN A 405 6.92 -11.91 -16.53
CA GLN A 405 5.64 -12.41 -16.04
C GLN A 405 5.23 -11.86 -14.67
N PHE A 406 6.16 -11.36 -13.87
CA PHE A 406 5.89 -10.76 -12.57
C PHE A 406 6.94 -9.71 -12.21
N VAL A 407 6.62 -8.94 -11.16
CA VAL A 407 7.50 -7.90 -10.61
C VAL A 407 7.80 -8.26 -9.16
N ILE A 408 9.07 -8.18 -8.76
CA ILE A 408 9.50 -8.30 -7.37
C ILE A 408 9.96 -6.94 -6.84
N THR A 409 9.66 -6.67 -5.58
CA THR A 409 9.85 -5.37 -4.92
C THR A 409 10.42 -5.57 -3.52
N VAL A 410 11.22 -4.60 -3.06
CA VAL A 410 11.70 -4.54 -1.67
C VAL A 410 11.39 -3.19 -1.05
N SER A 411 11.06 -3.18 0.24
CA SER A 411 10.67 -1.97 0.96
C SER A 411 11.32 -1.84 2.33
N ALA A 412 11.37 -0.59 2.81
CA ALA A 412 11.69 -0.28 4.20
C ALA A 412 10.68 -0.89 5.19
N ASP A 413 9.54 -1.37 4.71
CA ASP A 413 8.57 -2.14 5.51
C ASP A 413 9.06 -3.57 5.86
N GLN A 414 10.31 -3.87 5.50
CA GLN A 414 11.04 -5.09 5.80
C GLN A 414 10.52 -6.30 5.03
N THR A 415 9.74 -6.09 3.97
CA THR A 415 9.23 -7.19 3.13
C THR A 415 9.79 -7.15 1.72
N THR A 416 9.87 -8.33 1.11
CA THR A 416 9.96 -8.50 -0.34
C THR A 416 8.64 -9.03 -0.84
N ARG A 417 8.04 -8.39 -1.85
CA ARG A 417 6.72 -8.75 -2.41
C ARG A 417 6.80 -8.98 -3.90
N LEU A 418 5.99 -9.94 -4.38
CA LEU A 418 5.91 -10.35 -5.77
C LEU A 418 4.49 -10.10 -6.29
N PHE A 419 4.37 -9.29 -7.34
CA PHE A 419 3.11 -8.96 -8.01
C PHE A 419 3.05 -9.62 -9.38
N GLY A 420 1.95 -10.30 -9.69
CA GLY A 420 1.75 -11.02 -10.95
C GLY A 420 0.30 -11.03 -11.44
N PRO A 421 0.08 -11.40 -12.72
CA PRO A 421 -1.25 -11.47 -13.30
C PRO A 421 -2.01 -12.71 -12.83
N TRP A 422 -3.28 -12.52 -12.49
CA TRP A 422 -4.26 -13.57 -12.25
C TRP A 422 -5.22 -13.68 -13.44
N LYS A 423 -5.27 -14.88 -14.02
CA LYS A 423 -6.24 -15.26 -15.05
C LYS A 423 -7.30 -16.15 -14.44
N LYS A 424 -8.49 -15.61 -14.20
CA LYS A 424 -9.61 -16.43 -13.73
C LYS A 424 -10.09 -17.35 -14.85
N LYS A 425 -10.09 -18.67 -14.61
CA LYS A 425 -10.52 -19.67 -15.60
C LYS A 425 -11.92 -19.32 -16.13
N GLY A 426 -12.04 -19.15 -17.45
CA GLY A 426 -13.30 -18.80 -18.12
C GLY A 426 -13.61 -17.31 -18.22
N GLN A 427 -12.73 -16.42 -17.75
CA GLN A 427 -12.82 -14.98 -17.96
C GLN A 427 -11.64 -14.49 -18.82
N SER A 428 -11.90 -13.54 -19.72
CA SER A 428 -10.86 -12.92 -20.55
C SER A 428 -10.10 -11.79 -19.84
N HIS A 429 -10.59 -11.33 -18.68
CA HIS A 429 -10.01 -10.21 -17.96
C HIS A 429 -8.87 -10.66 -17.06
N VAL A 430 -7.74 -9.95 -17.14
CA VAL A 430 -6.53 -10.20 -16.35
C VAL A 430 -6.46 -9.11 -15.29
N THR A 431 -6.28 -9.49 -14.04
CA THR A 431 -6.03 -8.56 -12.93
C THR A 431 -4.67 -8.84 -12.31
N TRP A 432 -4.11 -7.91 -11.56
CA TRP A 432 -2.81 -8.05 -10.92
C TRP A 432 -2.95 -8.07 -9.41
N HIS A 433 -2.17 -8.92 -8.75
CA HIS A 433 -2.24 -9.15 -7.30
C HIS A 433 -0.86 -9.49 -6.73
N GLU A 434 -0.69 -9.37 -5.42
CA GLU A 434 0.45 -9.96 -4.71
C GLU A 434 0.28 -11.48 -4.71
N ILE A 435 1.22 -12.20 -5.30
CA ILE A 435 1.18 -13.66 -5.43
C ILE A 435 2.09 -14.34 -4.40
N ALA A 436 3.09 -13.62 -3.91
CA ALA A 436 3.95 -14.11 -2.83
C ALA A 436 4.62 -12.97 -2.06
N ARG A 437 5.00 -13.28 -0.83
CA ARG A 437 5.90 -12.50 0.01
C ARG A 437 7.16 -13.32 0.31
N PRO A 438 8.12 -13.39 -0.64
CA PRO A 438 9.30 -14.25 -0.51
C PRO A 438 10.12 -14.05 0.76
N GLN A 439 10.14 -12.83 1.32
CA GLN A 439 10.97 -12.47 2.45
C GLN A 439 10.22 -11.54 3.40
N ILE A 440 10.22 -11.87 4.69
CA ILE A 440 9.86 -10.99 5.80
C ILE A 440 11.11 -10.87 6.66
N HIS A 441 11.69 -9.68 6.69
CA HIS A 441 12.96 -9.35 7.31
C HIS A 441 12.74 -8.62 8.64
N GLY A 442 13.77 -8.55 9.48
CA GLY A 442 13.86 -7.61 10.61
C GLY A 442 14.66 -6.32 10.34
N TYR A 443 15.05 -6.04 9.09
CA TYR A 443 15.81 -4.84 8.71
C TYR A 443 15.22 -4.22 7.45
N ASP A 444 15.37 -2.91 7.33
CA ASP A 444 14.87 -2.15 6.19
C ASP A 444 15.62 -2.57 4.91
N MET A 445 14.86 -2.98 3.89
CA MET A 445 15.40 -3.43 2.62
C MET A 445 15.74 -2.24 1.73
N GLN A 446 16.82 -2.35 0.95
CA GLN A 446 17.34 -1.22 0.15
C GLN A 446 17.43 -1.54 -1.35
N CYS A 447 17.87 -2.74 -1.72
CA CYS A 447 18.13 -3.05 -3.13
C CYS A 447 17.90 -4.53 -3.45
N LEU A 448 17.59 -4.83 -4.71
CA LEU A 448 17.38 -6.20 -5.17
C LEU A 448 17.89 -6.41 -6.60
N ALA A 449 18.30 -7.64 -6.93
CA ALA A 449 18.58 -8.04 -8.30
C ALA A 449 18.11 -9.48 -8.58
N MET A 450 17.52 -9.69 -9.76
CA MET A 450 17.16 -11.02 -10.25
C MET A 450 18.42 -11.73 -10.79
N ILE A 451 18.69 -12.93 -10.27
CA ILE A 451 19.82 -13.79 -10.63
C ILE A 451 19.36 -15.09 -11.33
N GLY A 452 18.06 -15.20 -11.54
CA GLY A 452 17.37 -16.30 -12.21
C GLY A 452 15.89 -15.94 -12.26
N ARG A 453 15.06 -16.78 -12.88
CA ARG A 453 13.62 -16.52 -12.91
C ARG A 453 12.99 -16.61 -11.53
N PHE A 454 13.35 -17.65 -10.79
CA PHE A 454 12.86 -17.91 -9.45
C PHE A 454 13.95 -17.77 -8.40
N GLN A 455 14.93 -16.90 -8.66
CA GLN A 455 16.03 -16.62 -7.73
C GLN A 455 16.38 -15.13 -7.73
N PHE A 456 16.58 -14.57 -6.54
CA PHE A 456 16.97 -13.17 -6.39
C PHE A 456 17.99 -13.01 -5.26
N VAL A 457 18.73 -11.91 -5.33
CA VAL A 457 19.57 -11.41 -4.25
C VAL A 457 18.98 -10.11 -3.72
N SER A 458 18.93 -9.96 -2.40
CA SER A 458 18.46 -8.74 -1.73
C SER A 458 19.50 -8.22 -0.74
N GLY A 459 19.53 -6.90 -0.60
CA GLY A 459 20.36 -6.17 0.36
C GLY A 459 19.52 -5.33 1.30
N ALA A 460 19.90 -5.34 2.58
CA ALA A 460 19.26 -4.59 3.65
C ALA A 460 20.31 -3.84 4.48
N ASP A 461 19.84 -3.12 5.50
CA ASP A 461 20.72 -2.43 6.45
C ASP A 461 21.55 -3.39 7.34
N GLU A 462 21.38 -4.71 7.23
CA GLU A 462 22.19 -5.73 7.92
C GLU A 462 23.60 -5.93 7.34
N LYS A 463 24.00 -5.18 6.29
CA LYS A 463 25.36 -5.24 5.68
C LYS A 463 25.68 -6.53 4.93
N VAL A 464 24.74 -7.45 4.86
CA VAL A 464 24.86 -8.78 4.22
C VAL A 464 23.92 -8.83 3.03
N LEU A 465 24.34 -9.48 1.95
CA LEU A 465 23.45 -9.86 0.86
C LEU A 465 22.90 -11.25 1.11
N ARG A 466 21.60 -11.42 0.85
CA ARG A 466 20.92 -12.71 0.96
C ARG A 466 20.40 -13.16 -0.39
N VAL A 467 20.50 -14.46 -0.62
CA VAL A 467 20.03 -15.10 -1.84
C VAL A 467 18.85 -16.00 -1.50
N PHE A 468 17.78 -15.89 -2.27
CA PHE A 468 16.55 -16.67 -2.11
C PHE A 468 16.21 -17.39 -3.40
N ALA A 469 15.62 -18.58 -3.28
CA ALA A 469 15.11 -19.35 -4.41
C ALA A 469 13.67 -19.79 -4.14
N ALA A 470 12.81 -19.82 -5.16
CA ALA A 470 11.42 -20.18 -4.97
C ALA A 470 11.26 -21.68 -4.66
N PRO A 471 10.35 -22.03 -3.74
CA PRO A 471 10.01 -23.43 -3.49
C PRO A 471 9.08 -23.98 -4.58
N ARG A 472 8.97 -25.32 -4.64
CA ARG A 472 8.10 -26.03 -5.60
C ARG A 472 6.64 -25.60 -5.48
N ASN A 473 6.11 -25.52 -4.25
CA ASN A 473 4.70 -25.18 -4.05
C ASN A 473 4.37 -23.77 -4.57
N PHE A 474 5.31 -22.81 -4.49
CA PHE A 474 5.13 -21.50 -5.12
C PHE A 474 5.01 -21.61 -6.65
N ILE A 475 5.89 -22.37 -7.29
CA ILE A 475 5.92 -22.48 -8.76
C ILE A 475 4.64 -23.14 -9.29
N GLU A 476 4.15 -24.17 -8.61
CA GLU A 476 2.87 -24.83 -8.93
C GLU A 476 1.69 -23.86 -8.78
N ASN A 477 1.64 -23.13 -7.66
CA ASN A 477 0.60 -22.11 -7.42
C ASN A 477 0.67 -20.96 -8.43
N PHE A 478 1.88 -20.48 -8.74
CA PHE A 478 2.09 -19.44 -9.76
C PHE A 478 1.62 -19.93 -11.14
N SER A 479 1.91 -21.18 -11.50
CA SER A 479 1.38 -21.83 -12.71
C SER A 479 -0.16 -21.80 -12.73
N ASN A 480 -0.80 -22.20 -11.63
CA ASN A 480 -2.25 -22.25 -11.53
C ASN A 480 -2.90 -20.86 -11.65
N ILE A 481 -2.34 -19.85 -10.99
CA ILE A 481 -2.86 -18.47 -10.96
C ILE A 481 -2.62 -17.75 -12.30
N SER A 482 -1.44 -17.89 -12.89
CA SER A 482 -1.06 -17.26 -14.15
C SER A 482 -1.52 -18.03 -15.39
N CYS A 483 -2.01 -19.26 -15.22
CA CYS A 483 -2.33 -20.23 -16.28
C CYS A 483 -1.16 -20.50 -17.25
N ILE A 484 0.07 -20.52 -16.74
CA ILE A 484 1.28 -20.90 -17.48
C ILE A 484 1.69 -22.30 -17.02
N SER A 485 1.88 -23.26 -17.94
CA SER A 485 2.21 -24.64 -17.54
C SER A 485 3.54 -24.72 -16.79
N VAL A 486 3.61 -25.60 -15.80
CA VAL A 486 4.82 -25.84 -15.00
C VAL A 486 6.01 -26.23 -15.89
N GLU A 487 5.80 -27.00 -16.96
CA GLU A 487 6.91 -27.36 -17.86
C GLU A 487 7.51 -26.14 -18.55
N LYS A 488 6.69 -25.13 -18.86
CA LYS A 488 7.14 -23.86 -19.43
C LYS A 488 7.81 -22.96 -18.40
N LEU A 489 7.46 -23.09 -17.12
CA LEU A 489 8.08 -22.34 -16.02
C LEU A 489 9.45 -22.91 -15.65
N LEU A 490 9.61 -24.23 -15.63
CA LEU A 490 10.79 -24.94 -15.15
C LEU A 490 11.78 -25.34 -16.26
N LEU A 491 11.70 -24.76 -17.47
CA LEU A 491 12.55 -25.10 -18.61
C LEU A 491 14.04 -25.16 -18.20
N ASN A 492 14.54 -26.38 -17.95
CA ASN A 492 15.92 -26.74 -17.57
C ASN A 492 16.38 -26.55 -16.10
N GLU A 493 15.48 -26.41 -15.12
CA GLU A 493 15.89 -26.34 -13.70
C GLU A 493 15.84 -27.72 -12.99
N ASP A 494 16.76 -27.91 -12.03
CA ASP A 494 16.93 -29.15 -11.24
C ASP A 494 15.66 -29.55 -10.48
N THR A 495 15.33 -30.84 -10.49
CA THR A 495 14.10 -31.41 -9.92
C THR A 495 14.04 -31.43 -8.38
N ASN A 496 15.12 -31.05 -7.70
CA ASN A 496 15.28 -31.09 -6.24
C ASN A 496 14.99 -29.74 -5.56
N LEU A 497 13.84 -29.14 -5.86
CA LEU A 497 13.38 -27.94 -5.16
C LEU A 497 12.77 -28.30 -3.78
N PRO A 498 12.97 -27.48 -2.74
CA PRO A 498 12.26 -27.62 -1.48
C PRO A 498 10.75 -27.40 -1.68
N GLU A 499 9.94 -28.00 -0.82
CA GLU A 499 8.49 -27.93 -0.92
C GLU A 499 7.96 -26.55 -0.52
N GLY A 500 8.55 -25.95 0.50
CA GLY A 500 8.19 -24.63 1.04
C GLY A 500 9.30 -24.01 1.88
N ALA A 501 8.96 -22.94 2.60
CA ALA A 501 9.83 -22.36 3.62
C ALA A 501 9.08 -21.86 4.84
N THR A 502 9.77 -21.85 5.98
CA THR A 502 9.29 -21.29 7.25
C THR A 502 10.33 -20.37 7.87
N VAL A 503 9.89 -19.43 8.70
CA VAL A 503 10.77 -18.61 9.55
C VAL A 503 10.71 -19.16 10.97
N PRO A 504 11.82 -19.67 11.54
CA PRO A 504 11.86 -20.05 12.94
C PRO A 504 11.57 -18.84 13.83
N ALA A 505 10.86 -19.03 14.95
CA ALA A 505 10.47 -17.93 15.84
C ALA A 505 11.64 -17.06 16.35
N LEU A 506 12.85 -17.63 16.43
CA LEU A 506 14.08 -16.94 16.85
C LEU A 506 15.06 -16.68 15.70
N GLY A 507 14.68 -17.01 14.46
CA GLY A 507 15.54 -16.92 13.27
C GLY A 507 15.22 -15.72 12.38
N LEU A 508 16.25 -15.17 11.72
CA LEU A 508 16.14 -14.11 10.70
C LEU A 508 16.30 -14.64 9.27
N SER A 509 16.15 -15.95 9.08
CA SER A 509 16.46 -16.64 7.83
C SER A 509 15.39 -17.69 7.56
N ASN A 510 14.84 -17.65 6.36
CA ASN A 510 13.84 -18.60 5.88
C ASN A 510 14.50 -19.96 5.68
N LYS A 511 14.00 -20.99 6.35
CA LYS A 511 14.49 -22.37 6.23
C LYS A 511 13.66 -23.14 5.21
N ALA A 512 14.35 -23.91 4.38
CA ALA A 512 13.72 -24.82 3.44
C ALA A 512 13.01 -25.96 4.18
N VAL A 513 11.83 -26.33 3.70
CA VAL A 513 11.06 -27.48 4.16
C VAL A 513 11.01 -28.50 3.03
N PHE A 514 11.43 -29.74 3.29
CA PHE A 514 11.42 -30.81 2.29
C PHE A 514 10.32 -31.84 2.56
N HIS A 515 9.83 -32.50 1.50
CA HIS A 515 8.70 -33.44 1.57
C HIS A 515 8.88 -34.57 2.61
N GLY A 516 10.10 -35.07 2.80
CA GLY A 516 10.39 -36.11 3.79
C GLY A 516 10.19 -35.68 5.25
N GLU A 517 10.39 -34.39 5.57
CA GLU A 517 10.20 -33.85 6.92
C GLU A 517 8.71 -33.73 7.27
N ILE A 518 7.88 -33.39 6.28
CA ILE A 518 6.42 -33.30 6.43
C ILE A 518 5.82 -34.67 6.79
N LEU A 519 6.28 -35.74 6.11
CA LEU A 519 5.77 -37.11 6.35
C LEU A 519 6.14 -37.65 7.74
N ILE A 520 7.36 -37.37 8.23
CA ILE A 520 7.82 -37.78 9.56
C ILE A 520 6.97 -37.12 10.67
N GLN A 521 6.51 -35.89 10.46
CA GLN A 521 5.68 -35.19 11.43
C GLN A 521 4.25 -35.73 11.48
N SER A 522 3.64 -36.01 10.33
CA SER A 522 2.29 -36.61 10.26
C SER A 522 2.18 -37.96 10.99
N THR A 523 3.31 -38.67 11.13
CA THR A 523 3.39 -39.95 11.86
C THR A 523 3.74 -39.80 13.35
N GLN A 524 4.28 -38.65 13.78
CA GLN A 524 4.58 -38.37 15.20
C GLN A 524 3.40 -37.74 15.95
N GLU A 525 2.43 -37.13 15.26
CA GLU A 525 1.19 -36.61 15.89
C GLU A 525 0.33 -37.71 16.55
N GLU A 526 0.59 -39.01 16.27
CA GLU A 526 -0.07 -40.15 16.93
C GLU A 526 0.63 -40.62 18.25
N GLY A 527 1.75 -40.00 18.67
CA GLY A 527 2.57 -40.50 19.79
C GLY A 527 3.03 -39.47 20.82
N LYS A 528 2.30 -39.34 21.94
CA LYS A 528 2.69 -38.78 23.25
C LYS A 528 3.85 -37.74 23.29
N TYR A 529 3.47 -36.48 23.45
CA TYR A 529 4.34 -35.35 23.87
C TYR A 529 5.12 -35.67 25.15
N ASN A 530 6.45 -35.62 25.10
CA ASN A 530 7.32 -35.96 26.25
C ASN A 530 8.26 -34.80 26.68
N SER A 531 8.13 -33.58 26.12
CA SER A 531 8.90 -32.43 26.61
C SER A 531 8.14 -31.10 26.61
N VAL A 532 8.44 -30.23 27.59
CA VAL A 532 7.82 -28.90 27.75
C VAL A 532 8.16 -27.96 26.58
N SER A 533 9.23 -28.24 25.83
CA SER A 533 9.58 -27.53 24.59
C SER A 533 8.65 -27.84 23.41
N GLU A 534 7.89 -28.94 23.44
CA GLU A 534 6.92 -29.33 22.41
C GLU A 534 5.53 -28.69 22.61
N GLN A 535 5.31 -27.95 23.71
CA GLN A 535 4.05 -27.23 23.94
C GLN A 535 3.83 -26.02 23.02
N TYR A 536 4.86 -25.60 22.28
CA TYR A 536 4.76 -24.62 21.21
C TYR A 536 4.89 -25.35 19.88
N SER A 537 3.81 -25.98 19.40
CA SER A 537 3.76 -26.47 18.03
C SER A 537 3.99 -25.28 17.10
N GLN A 538 5.16 -25.23 16.47
CA GLN A 538 5.41 -24.26 15.41
C GLN A 538 4.40 -24.55 14.30
N PRO A 539 3.78 -23.54 13.67
CA PRO A 539 2.98 -23.77 12.49
C PRO A 539 3.92 -24.30 11.40
N ASN A 540 3.92 -25.63 11.24
CA ASN A 540 4.69 -26.30 10.20
C ASN A 540 4.05 -25.94 8.86
N PHE A 541 4.89 -25.58 7.89
CA PHE A 541 4.43 -25.26 6.54
C PHE A 541 3.60 -26.44 5.99
N GLN A 542 2.37 -26.12 5.56
CA GLN A 542 1.51 -27.05 4.83
C GLN A 542 1.41 -26.58 3.37
N PRO A 543 1.70 -27.45 2.38
CA PRO A 543 1.52 -27.12 0.98
C PRO A 543 0.07 -26.77 0.68
N LEU A 544 -0.15 -25.65 0.00
CA LEU A 544 -1.47 -25.20 -0.43
C LEU A 544 -1.58 -25.33 -1.95
N ASN A 545 -2.77 -25.68 -2.44
CA ASN A 545 -3.08 -25.67 -3.87
C ASN A 545 -3.98 -24.46 -4.18
N LEU A 546 -3.35 -23.37 -4.60
CA LEU A 546 -4.00 -22.10 -4.86
C LEU A 546 -4.37 -21.98 -6.35
N THR A 547 -5.60 -21.57 -6.62
CA THR A 547 -6.11 -21.26 -7.97
C THR A 547 -6.49 -19.78 -8.14
N GLU A 548 -6.41 -19.04 -7.04
CA GLU A 548 -6.58 -17.60 -6.95
C GLU A 548 -5.43 -17.03 -6.11
N PRO A 549 -5.18 -15.71 -6.19
CA PRO A 549 -4.16 -15.07 -5.37
C PRO A 549 -4.33 -15.40 -3.88
N PRO A 550 -3.22 -15.56 -3.13
CA PRO A 550 -3.27 -15.84 -1.71
C PRO A 550 -3.93 -14.70 -0.91
N THR A 551 -4.60 -15.07 0.18
CA THR A 551 -5.04 -14.13 1.23
C THR A 551 -3.84 -13.65 2.05
N GLU A 552 -4.01 -12.60 2.86
CA GLU A 552 -2.92 -12.04 3.68
C GLU A 552 -2.28 -13.08 4.61
N ASP A 553 -3.08 -13.95 5.24
CA ASP A 553 -2.60 -15.04 6.10
C ASP A 553 -1.69 -16.00 5.34
N HIS A 554 -2.08 -16.40 4.13
CA HIS A 554 -1.29 -17.27 3.27
C HIS A 554 -0.02 -16.57 2.76
N LEU A 555 -0.09 -15.27 2.45
CA LEU A 555 1.08 -14.48 2.05
C LEU A 555 2.16 -14.50 3.14
N LEU A 556 1.76 -14.32 4.39
CA LEU A 556 2.67 -14.26 5.54
C LEU A 556 3.36 -15.59 5.87
N GLN A 557 2.68 -16.72 5.64
CA GLN A 557 3.12 -18.02 6.15
C GLN A 557 3.52 -19.01 5.05
N ASN A 558 2.78 -19.06 3.94
CA ASN A 558 2.89 -20.13 2.93
C ASN A 558 3.62 -19.70 1.65
N THR A 559 3.95 -18.42 1.49
CA THR A 559 4.57 -17.91 0.25
C THR A 559 6.02 -17.44 0.41
N LEU A 560 6.63 -17.76 1.55
CA LEU A 560 8.04 -17.49 1.83
C LEU A 560 8.97 -18.31 0.92
N TRP A 561 10.10 -17.73 0.55
CA TRP A 561 11.13 -18.41 -0.22
C TRP A 561 12.31 -18.78 0.68
N PRO A 562 12.87 -20.01 0.60
CA PRO A 562 14.03 -20.39 1.40
C PRO A 562 15.27 -19.55 1.07
N GLU A 563 16.03 -19.21 2.10
CA GLU A 563 17.33 -18.57 1.97
C GLU A 563 18.36 -19.64 1.54
N VAL A 564 19.04 -19.40 0.42
CA VAL A 564 20.03 -20.32 -0.16
C VAL A 564 21.45 -19.96 0.26
N GLN A 565 21.77 -18.65 0.30
CA GLN A 565 23.13 -18.21 0.57
C GLN A 565 23.19 -16.83 1.22
N LYS A 566 24.25 -16.59 2.01
CA LYS A 566 24.62 -15.28 2.54
C LYS A 566 26.00 -14.87 2.02
N LEU A 567 26.13 -13.63 1.55
CA LEU A 567 27.39 -13.08 1.06
C LEU A 567 27.91 -12.01 2.03
N TYR A 568 29.09 -12.27 2.59
CA TYR A 568 29.76 -11.40 3.54
C TYR A 568 30.97 -10.73 2.89
N GLY A 569 31.10 -9.41 3.03
CA GLY A 569 32.27 -8.67 2.54
C GLY A 569 32.19 -7.17 2.73
N HIS A 570 30.99 -6.59 2.76
CA HIS A 570 30.79 -5.17 3.04
C HIS A 570 30.85 -4.87 4.55
N GLY A 571 31.40 -3.71 4.91
CA GLY A 571 31.49 -3.25 6.31
C GLY A 571 30.30 -2.40 6.78
N TYR A 572 29.45 -1.97 5.84
CA TYR A 572 28.32 -1.05 6.05
C TYR A 572 27.08 -1.56 5.31
N GLU A 573 25.96 -0.87 5.54
CA GLU A 573 24.64 -1.22 5.00
C GLU A 573 24.69 -1.31 3.47
N ILE A 574 24.08 -2.35 2.90
CA ILE A 574 24.05 -2.51 1.45
C ILE A 574 23.17 -1.41 0.85
N PHE A 575 23.62 -0.79 -0.24
CA PHE A 575 22.88 0.30 -0.89
C PHE A 575 22.44 -0.04 -2.31
N ALA A 576 23.27 -0.73 -3.09
CA ALA A 576 22.97 -1.05 -4.47
C ALA A 576 23.50 -2.43 -4.85
N VAL A 577 22.74 -3.14 -5.68
CA VAL A 577 23.10 -4.44 -6.24
C VAL A 577 22.64 -4.51 -7.70
N ALA A 578 23.43 -5.16 -8.55
CA ALA A 578 23.10 -5.41 -9.94
C ALA A 578 23.59 -6.81 -10.35
N CYS A 579 22.91 -7.43 -11.30
CA CYS A 579 23.30 -8.71 -11.88
C CYS A 579 23.39 -8.57 -13.40
N ASN A 580 24.34 -9.26 -14.01
CA ASN A 580 24.52 -9.25 -15.46
C ASN A 580 23.40 -10.02 -16.20
N SER A 581 23.33 -9.88 -17.51
CA SER A 581 22.33 -10.52 -18.37
C SER A 581 22.46 -12.05 -18.34
N ALA A 582 23.68 -12.58 -18.36
CA ALA A 582 23.94 -14.02 -18.28
C ALA A 582 23.75 -14.64 -16.88
N LYS A 583 23.45 -13.82 -15.86
CA LYS A 583 23.19 -14.28 -14.47
C LYS A 583 24.36 -15.00 -13.79
N THR A 584 25.59 -14.67 -14.19
CA THR A 584 26.82 -15.29 -13.69
C THR A 584 27.58 -14.42 -12.68
N VAL A 585 27.35 -13.10 -12.69
CA VAL A 585 28.07 -12.12 -11.88
C VAL A 585 27.10 -11.15 -11.20
N ILE A 586 27.34 -10.89 -9.92
CA ILE A 586 26.65 -9.87 -9.13
C ILE A 586 27.65 -8.76 -8.78
N ALA A 587 27.27 -7.50 -8.92
CA ALA A 587 27.99 -6.35 -8.40
C ALA A 587 27.24 -5.76 -7.21
N SER A 588 27.92 -5.48 -6.10
CA SER A 588 27.30 -4.87 -4.93
C SER A 588 28.13 -3.75 -4.30
N ALA A 589 27.42 -2.78 -3.72
CA ALA A 589 28.02 -1.62 -3.05
C ALA A 589 27.25 -1.29 -1.76
N CYS A 590 27.98 -0.74 -0.77
CA CYS A 590 27.42 -0.31 0.51
C CYS A 590 27.39 1.22 0.66
N LYS A 591 26.71 1.70 1.72
CA LYS A 591 26.72 3.11 2.12
C LYS A 591 28.16 3.51 2.48
N ALA A 592 28.66 4.57 1.84
CA ALA A 592 30.04 5.01 2.02
C ALA A 592 30.15 6.54 2.12
N SER A 593 30.86 6.99 3.15
CA SER A 593 31.26 8.40 3.35
C SER A 593 32.75 8.63 3.04
N LYS A 594 33.49 7.57 2.73
CA LYS A 594 34.93 7.56 2.42
C LYS A 594 35.22 6.59 1.29
N ARG A 595 36.30 6.87 0.55
CA ARG A 595 36.77 6.06 -0.59
C ARG A 595 37.03 4.60 -0.24
N GLU A 596 37.59 4.33 0.93
CA GLU A 596 37.92 2.99 1.42
C GLU A 596 36.69 2.06 1.56
N HIS A 597 35.48 2.62 1.67
CA HIS A 597 34.23 1.88 1.79
C HIS A 597 33.37 1.93 0.52
N ALA A 598 33.72 2.76 -0.46
CA ALA A 598 32.97 2.93 -1.70
C ALA A 598 33.36 1.91 -2.80
N ALA A 599 34.08 0.84 -2.42
CA ALA A 599 34.48 -0.20 -3.34
C ALA A 599 33.26 -1.05 -3.78
N ILE A 600 33.22 -1.40 -5.07
CA ILE A 600 32.25 -2.35 -5.60
C ILE A 600 32.83 -3.76 -5.47
N ILE A 601 32.06 -4.70 -4.95
CA ILE A 601 32.47 -6.10 -4.86
C ILE A 601 31.73 -6.91 -5.93
N LEU A 602 32.48 -7.67 -6.73
CA LEU A 602 31.95 -8.62 -7.69
C LEU A 602 31.89 -10.03 -7.10
N TRP A 603 30.80 -10.74 -7.33
CA TRP A 603 30.53 -12.09 -6.81
C TRP A 603 30.14 -13.03 -7.94
N SER A 604 30.57 -14.29 -7.85
CA SER A 604 30.07 -15.36 -8.72
C SER A 604 28.72 -15.87 -8.22
N THR A 605 27.74 -16.07 -9.10
CA THR A 605 26.48 -16.75 -8.75
C THR A 605 26.60 -18.27 -8.72
N THR A 606 27.66 -18.82 -9.32
CA THR A 606 27.92 -20.26 -9.33
C THR A 606 28.68 -20.70 -8.09
N SER A 607 29.77 -20.00 -7.75
CA SER A 607 30.63 -20.37 -6.61
C SER A 607 30.32 -19.60 -5.33
N TRP A 608 29.55 -18.51 -5.42
CA TRP A 608 29.29 -17.55 -4.33
C TRP A 608 30.53 -16.92 -3.71
N LYS A 609 31.67 -16.98 -4.41
CA LYS A 609 32.92 -16.36 -3.99
C LYS A 609 33.02 -14.94 -4.55
N GLN A 610 33.76 -14.11 -3.82
CA GLN A 610 34.16 -12.79 -4.28
C GLN A 610 35.19 -12.94 -5.41
N LEU A 611 34.88 -12.35 -6.57
CA LEU A 611 35.72 -12.35 -7.78
C LEU A 611 36.74 -11.21 -7.75
N GLN A 612 36.26 -9.99 -7.51
CA GLN A 612 37.07 -8.78 -7.62
C GLN A 612 36.52 -7.66 -6.72
N SER A 613 37.38 -6.75 -6.31
CA SER A 613 36.99 -5.48 -5.69
C SER A 613 37.43 -4.30 -6.58
N LEU A 614 36.48 -3.48 -7.01
CA LEU A 614 36.69 -2.34 -7.89
C LEU A 614 36.67 -1.04 -7.07
N SER A 615 37.80 -0.32 -7.04
CA SER A 615 37.96 0.88 -6.21
C SER A 615 38.18 2.13 -7.07
N TYR A 616 37.16 2.99 -7.17
CA TYR A 616 37.24 4.27 -7.90
C TYR A 616 36.54 5.42 -7.15
N HIS A 617 35.26 5.23 -6.82
CA HIS A 617 34.41 6.27 -6.23
C HIS A 617 34.82 6.66 -4.80
N ASN A 618 34.47 7.89 -4.39
CA ASN A 618 34.80 8.42 -3.06
C ASN A 618 33.63 8.32 -2.07
N LEU A 619 32.40 8.25 -2.57
CA LEU A 619 31.16 8.23 -1.79
C LEU A 619 30.25 7.08 -2.29
N THR A 620 29.14 6.85 -1.59
CA THR A 620 28.14 5.81 -1.93
C THR A 620 27.84 5.76 -3.43
N VAL A 621 28.03 4.58 -4.00
CA VAL A 621 27.51 4.22 -5.33
C VAL A 621 25.99 4.14 -5.25
N THR A 622 25.28 4.89 -6.09
CA THR A 622 23.83 4.99 -6.02
C THR A 622 23.12 3.95 -6.87
N GLN A 623 23.67 3.62 -8.05
CA GLN A 623 23.13 2.60 -8.95
C GLN A 623 24.25 2.02 -9.80
N MET A 624 24.05 0.77 -10.23
CA MET A 624 24.93 0.04 -11.14
C MET A 624 24.08 -0.66 -12.19
N ALA A 625 24.61 -0.79 -13.41
CA ALA A 625 23.96 -1.52 -14.49
C ALA A 625 25.00 -2.16 -15.40
N PHE A 626 24.87 -3.47 -15.63
CA PHE A 626 25.62 -4.16 -16.68
C PHE A 626 25.03 -3.81 -18.05
N SER A 627 25.88 -3.74 -19.08
CA SER A 627 25.40 -3.63 -20.46
C SER A 627 24.67 -4.91 -20.88
N PRO A 628 23.67 -4.84 -21.78
CA PRO A 628 22.93 -6.03 -22.23
C PRO A 628 23.79 -7.17 -22.79
N ASP A 629 24.96 -6.85 -23.35
CA ASP A 629 25.95 -7.80 -23.87
C ASP A 629 26.95 -8.35 -22.83
N ASP A 630 26.85 -7.92 -21.56
CA ASP A 630 27.73 -8.26 -20.45
C ASP A 630 29.21 -7.83 -20.59
N GLU A 631 29.53 -6.97 -21.56
CA GLU A 631 30.90 -6.48 -21.78
C GLU A 631 31.28 -5.33 -20.85
N PHE A 632 30.30 -4.57 -20.34
CA PHE A 632 30.53 -3.41 -19.50
C PHE A 632 29.73 -3.43 -18.21
N LEU A 633 30.29 -2.81 -17.17
CA LEU A 633 29.62 -2.44 -15.93
C LEU A 633 29.67 -0.93 -15.75
N LEU A 634 28.50 -0.28 -15.78
CA LEU A 634 28.33 1.13 -15.47
C LEU A 634 28.04 1.32 -13.98
N VAL A 635 28.67 2.32 -13.40
CA VAL A 635 28.52 2.69 -11.99
C VAL A 635 28.34 4.19 -11.86
N VAL A 636 27.34 4.63 -11.08
CA VAL A 636 27.09 6.03 -10.76
C VAL A 636 27.10 6.28 -9.25
N SER A 637 27.51 7.49 -8.82
CA SER A 637 27.76 7.77 -7.40
C SER A 637 27.32 9.16 -6.94
N ARG A 638 27.14 9.27 -5.62
CA ARG A 638 26.97 10.54 -4.89
C ARG A 638 28.13 11.51 -5.06
N ASP A 639 29.31 11.03 -5.44
CA ASP A 639 30.47 11.89 -5.74
C ASP A 639 30.33 12.68 -7.06
N ARG A 640 29.19 12.52 -7.75
CA ARG A 640 28.79 13.19 -8.99
C ARG A 640 29.48 12.65 -10.24
N ASN A 641 30.21 11.54 -10.10
CA ASN A 641 30.91 10.90 -11.19
C ASN A 641 30.25 9.57 -11.54
N TRP A 642 30.52 9.13 -12.77
CA TRP A 642 30.27 7.79 -13.26
C TRP A 642 31.59 7.11 -13.62
N SER A 643 31.62 5.78 -13.54
CA SER A 643 32.73 4.94 -14.01
C SER A 643 32.21 3.78 -14.84
N LEU A 644 32.98 3.42 -15.87
CA LEU A 644 32.66 2.38 -16.82
C LEU A 644 33.80 1.35 -16.83
N TRP A 645 33.45 0.10 -16.54
CA TRP A 645 34.41 -1.00 -16.41
C TRP A 645 34.18 -2.00 -17.53
N LYS A 646 35.24 -2.36 -18.26
CA LYS A 646 35.18 -3.33 -19.37
C LYS A 646 35.65 -4.69 -18.88
N LYS A 647 34.92 -5.73 -19.28
CA LYS A 647 35.28 -7.13 -19.09
C LYS A 647 36.53 -7.47 -19.91
N GLN A 648 37.49 -8.16 -19.30
CA GLN A 648 38.69 -8.60 -19.99
C GLN A 648 38.42 -9.92 -20.72
N GLU A 649 38.89 -10.00 -21.97
CA GLU A 649 38.90 -11.26 -22.72
C GLU A 649 39.94 -12.19 -22.09
N GLY A 650 39.50 -13.36 -21.60
CA GLY A 650 40.38 -14.37 -21.05
C GLY A 650 41.25 -15.03 -22.13
N ILE A 651 42.42 -15.54 -21.75
CA ILE A 651 43.20 -16.44 -22.60
C ILE A 651 42.39 -17.75 -22.76
N PRO A 652 42.24 -18.34 -23.97
CA PRO A 652 41.35 -19.48 -24.24
C PRO A 652 41.64 -20.79 -23.47
N GLU A 653 42.73 -20.86 -22.70
CA GLU A 653 43.17 -22.07 -22.01
C GLU A 653 43.13 -21.90 -20.48
N GLN A 654 41.95 -21.70 -19.92
CA GLN A 654 41.48 -22.17 -18.60
C GLN A 654 40.15 -21.47 -18.25
N THR A 655 39.38 -22.08 -17.37
CA THR A 655 38.18 -21.55 -16.70
C THR A 655 38.51 -20.30 -15.88
N ALA A 656 38.89 -19.20 -16.53
CA ALA A 656 39.23 -17.95 -15.87
C ALA A 656 37.94 -17.20 -15.51
N GLU A 657 37.76 -16.89 -14.24
CA GLU A 657 36.68 -16.05 -13.74
C GLU A 657 36.73 -14.66 -14.41
N PRO A 658 35.57 -14.04 -14.71
CA PRO A 658 35.55 -12.77 -15.43
C PRO A 658 36.17 -11.65 -14.58
N THR A 659 37.10 -10.91 -15.18
CA THR A 659 37.75 -9.74 -14.55
C THR A 659 37.39 -8.46 -15.29
N PHE A 660 37.26 -7.36 -14.55
CA PHE A 660 36.87 -6.05 -15.07
C PHE A 660 37.95 -5.01 -14.80
N THR A 661 38.21 -4.14 -15.78
CA THR A 661 39.17 -3.04 -15.66
C THR A 661 38.51 -1.71 -16.02
N LEU A 662 38.94 -0.62 -15.37
CA LEU A 662 38.41 0.70 -15.64
C LEU A 662 38.70 1.09 -17.10
N TYR A 663 37.64 1.34 -17.87
CA TYR A 663 37.70 1.65 -19.29
C TYR A 663 37.52 3.16 -19.55
N ALA A 664 36.51 3.76 -18.92
CA ALA A 664 36.25 5.19 -18.98
C ALA A 664 35.66 5.68 -17.65
N SER A 665 35.78 6.98 -17.39
CA SER A 665 35.19 7.61 -16.20
C SER A 665 34.97 9.08 -16.44
N THR A 666 34.28 9.75 -15.52
CA THR A 666 34.13 11.20 -15.57
C THR A 666 35.49 11.92 -15.59
N ASP A 667 35.73 12.74 -16.62
CA ASP A 667 36.90 13.60 -16.78
C ASP A 667 36.51 15.09 -16.78
N LYS A 668 37.47 15.99 -17.03
CA LYS A 668 37.20 17.45 -17.06
C LYS A 668 36.19 17.86 -18.13
N ASN A 669 36.09 17.12 -19.23
CA ASN A 669 35.22 17.42 -20.37
C ASN A 669 33.85 16.76 -20.24
N SER A 670 33.75 15.66 -19.48
CA SER A 670 32.54 14.88 -19.26
C SER A 670 31.87 15.15 -17.91
N CYS A 671 32.43 16.05 -17.09
CA CYS A 671 31.84 16.53 -15.83
C CYS A 671 30.67 17.50 -16.08
N VAL A 672 29.60 16.97 -16.67
CA VAL A 672 28.39 17.76 -17.01
C VAL A 672 27.42 17.87 -15.83
N HIS A 673 27.36 16.83 -14.99
CA HIS A 673 26.49 16.83 -13.81
C HIS A 673 27.09 17.64 -12.66
N SER A 674 26.29 18.55 -12.11
CA SER A 674 26.69 19.45 -11.02
C SER A 674 26.29 18.93 -9.63
N ARG A 675 25.44 17.91 -9.57
CA ARG A 675 24.91 17.27 -8.35
C ARG A 675 25.02 15.74 -8.45
N ILE A 676 24.56 15.06 -7.41
CA ILE A 676 24.53 13.59 -7.31
C ILE A 676 23.91 12.99 -8.57
N ILE A 677 24.55 11.98 -9.15
CA ILE A 677 23.94 11.13 -10.17
C ILE A 677 23.19 10.05 -9.41
N TRP A 678 21.87 9.95 -9.59
CA TRP A 678 21.05 8.98 -8.87
C TRP A 678 20.89 7.70 -9.65
N ALA A 679 20.61 7.83 -10.95
CA ALA A 679 20.19 6.70 -11.77
C ALA A 679 20.98 6.59 -13.06
N CYS A 680 21.08 5.35 -13.55
CA CYS A 680 21.64 5.03 -14.85
C CYS A 680 21.02 3.78 -15.46
N ASP A 681 21.02 3.70 -16.79
CA ASP A 681 20.57 2.52 -17.52
C ASP A 681 21.18 2.48 -18.93
N TRP A 682 21.09 1.32 -19.60
CA TRP A 682 21.68 1.06 -20.92
C TRP A 682 20.65 0.99 -22.04
N THR A 683 21.05 1.40 -23.25
CA THR A 683 20.27 1.09 -24.44
C THR A 683 20.32 -0.41 -24.76
N PRO A 684 19.26 -0.98 -25.37
CA PRO A 684 19.18 -2.43 -25.65
C PRO A 684 20.26 -2.97 -26.57
N ASP A 685 20.95 -2.11 -27.32
CA ASP A 685 22.04 -2.45 -28.22
C ASP A 685 23.44 -2.26 -27.61
N SER A 686 23.53 -1.96 -26.31
CA SER A 686 24.78 -1.73 -25.56
C SER A 686 25.65 -0.57 -26.07
N LYS A 687 25.17 0.25 -27.01
CA LYS A 687 25.95 1.35 -27.60
C LYS A 687 26.02 2.57 -26.71
N TYR A 688 24.92 2.86 -26.02
CA TYR A 688 24.78 4.06 -25.23
C TYR A 688 24.30 3.75 -23.82
N PHE A 689 24.65 4.62 -22.88
CA PHE A 689 24.06 4.61 -21.55
C PHE A 689 23.51 5.98 -21.20
N VAL A 690 22.56 6.01 -20.28
CA VAL A 690 21.85 7.21 -19.84
C VAL A 690 22.15 7.44 -18.37
N THR A 691 22.36 8.70 -17.98
CA THR A 691 22.48 9.10 -16.57
C THR A 691 21.44 10.17 -16.22
N GLY A 692 20.85 10.04 -15.03
CA GLY A 692 19.92 10.99 -14.44
C GLY A 692 20.44 11.53 -13.11
N SER A 693 20.36 12.86 -12.92
CA SER A 693 20.94 13.53 -11.76
C SER A 693 19.97 14.44 -11.03
N ARG A 694 20.29 14.68 -9.74
CA ARG A 694 19.64 15.68 -8.89
C ARG A 694 19.71 17.10 -9.45
N ASP A 695 20.59 17.37 -10.40
CA ASP A 695 20.65 18.65 -11.09
C ASP A 695 19.62 18.83 -12.20
N LYS A 696 18.63 17.92 -12.28
CA LYS A 696 17.48 17.93 -13.20
C LYS A 696 17.83 17.55 -14.65
N LYS A 697 19.05 17.09 -14.90
CA LYS A 697 19.55 16.80 -16.25
C LYS A 697 19.59 15.31 -16.54
N VAL A 698 19.16 14.94 -17.73
CA VAL A 698 19.38 13.62 -18.36
C VAL A 698 20.40 13.76 -19.48
N ILE A 699 21.35 12.82 -19.55
CA ILE A 699 22.39 12.81 -20.58
C ILE A 699 22.56 11.38 -21.11
N VAL A 700 22.67 11.24 -22.43
CA VAL A 700 23.07 10.00 -23.10
C VAL A 700 24.56 10.07 -23.46
N TRP A 701 25.28 8.98 -23.23
CA TRP A 701 26.74 8.85 -23.41
C TRP A 701 27.05 7.70 -24.37
N GLY A 702 28.11 7.85 -25.17
CA GLY A 702 28.59 6.82 -26.09
C GLY A 702 29.21 7.44 -27.35
N ASP A 703 29.41 6.70 -28.44
CA ASP A 703 29.15 5.26 -28.61
C ASP A 703 30.24 4.42 -27.93
N CYS A 704 29.84 3.44 -27.11
CA CYS A 704 30.74 2.55 -26.35
C CYS A 704 31.30 1.41 -27.20
N SER A 705 30.73 1.14 -28.37
CA SER A 705 31.16 0.08 -29.29
C SER A 705 32.34 0.47 -30.21
N LEU A 706 32.64 1.77 -30.32
CA LEU A 706 33.73 2.25 -31.18
C LEU A 706 35.09 2.06 -30.48
N PRO A 707 36.08 1.41 -31.13
CA PRO A 707 37.41 1.30 -30.57
C PRO A 707 38.07 2.69 -30.46
N SER A 708 38.73 2.94 -29.34
CA SER A 708 39.52 4.17 -29.15
C SER A 708 40.61 4.21 -30.22
N MET A 709 40.56 5.22 -31.11
CA MET A 709 41.47 5.40 -32.24
C MET A 709 42.93 5.75 -31.86
N ASN A 710 43.45 5.29 -30.73
CA ASN A 710 44.88 5.34 -30.36
C ASN A 710 45.16 4.32 -29.23
N GLU A 711 45.80 3.20 -29.55
CA GLU A 711 46.14 2.11 -28.61
C GLU A 711 47.34 2.40 -27.68
N GLU A 712 47.81 3.65 -27.59
CA GLU A 712 48.91 4.00 -26.68
C GLU A 712 48.46 5.04 -25.64
N LYS A 713 48.04 4.53 -24.46
CA LYS A 713 47.89 5.26 -23.19
C LYS A 713 46.86 6.41 -23.11
N SER A 714 45.80 6.41 -23.92
CA SER A 714 44.63 7.29 -23.67
C SER A 714 43.40 6.47 -23.30
N SER A 715 42.84 6.70 -22.11
CA SER A 715 41.49 6.26 -21.75
C SER A 715 40.49 6.59 -22.88
N ALA A 716 39.64 5.65 -23.27
CA ALA A 716 38.65 5.88 -24.31
C ALA A 716 37.75 7.06 -23.92
N LEU A 717 37.62 8.04 -24.83
CA LEU A 717 36.91 9.29 -24.57
C LEU A 717 35.41 9.10 -24.84
N ILE A 718 34.71 8.49 -23.88
CA ILE A 718 33.24 8.47 -23.87
C ILE A 718 32.74 9.89 -23.62
N ARG A 719 31.90 10.40 -24.53
CA ARG A 719 31.38 11.78 -24.50
C ARG A 719 29.85 11.80 -24.48
N PRO A 720 29.24 12.92 -24.04
CA PRO A 720 27.82 13.16 -24.23
C PRO A 720 27.49 13.09 -25.73
N CYS A 721 26.55 12.23 -26.10
CA CYS A 721 26.05 12.10 -27.47
C CYS A 721 24.66 12.71 -27.65
N SER A 722 24.03 13.16 -26.56
CA SER A 722 22.75 13.87 -26.59
C SER A 722 22.87 15.36 -26.31
N SER A 723 21.87 16.13 -26.75
CA SER A 723 21.62 17.45 -26.15
C SER A 723 21.20 17.29 -24.68
N LEU A 724 21.39 18.36 -23.91
CA LEU A 724 21.11 18.36 -22.48
C LEU A 724 19.59 18.46 -22.24
N LEU A 725 18.99 17.45 -21.64
CA LEU A 725 17.56 17.44 -21.31
C LEU A 725 17.34 17.89 -19.86
N ASP A 726 16.69 19.04 -19.67
CA ASP A 726 16.21 19.50 -18.35
C ASP A 726 14.74 19.11 -18.17
N THR A 727 14.45 18.35 -17.11
CA THR A 727 13.10 17.81 -16.83
C THR A 727 12.26 18.69 -15.92
N GLY A 728 12.83 19.77 -15.38
CA GLY A 728 12.18 20.72 -14.48
C GLY A 728 12.33 20.38 -12.99
N ASP A 729 12.62 19.12 -12.64
CA ASP A 729 12.80 18.66 -11.26
C ASP A 729 13.90 17.59 -11.11
N SER A 730 14.35 17.34 -9.88
CA SER A 730 15.42 16.37 -9.57
C SER A 730 15.06 14.98 -10.10
N ILE A 731 15.98 14.37 -10.85
CA ILE A 731 15.79 13.02 -11.40
C ILE A 731 16.30 12.00 -10.40
N THR A 732 15.48 10.99 -10.13
CA THR A 732 15.76 9.95 -9.14
C THR A 732 15.74 8.54 -9.74
N ALA A 733 15.04 8.34 -10.87
CA ALA A 733 15.02 7.06 -11.57
C ALA A 733 15.05 7.28 -13.10
N VAL A 734 15.72 6.38 -13.82
CA VAL A 734 15.76 6.34 -15.29
C VAL A 734 15.68 4.88 -15.73
N SER A 735 14.91 4.62 -16.79
CA SER A 735 14.77 3.28 -17.38
C SER A 735 14.60 3.39 -18.89
N VAL A 736 15.40 2.66 -19.64
CA VAL A 736 15.39 2.59 -21.10
C VAL A 736 14.66 1.33 -21.55
N SER A 737 13.74 1.46 -22.50
CA SER A 737 12.97 0.31 -22.98
C SER A 737 13.86 -0.63 -23.78
N GLN A 738 13.69 -1.93 -23.56
CA GLN A 738 14.34 -2.97 -24.36
C GLN A 738 13.79 -3.03 -25.80
N VAL A 739 12.66 -2.36 -26.04
CA VAL A 739 12.00 -2.28 -27.35
C VAL A 739 12.09 -0.85 -27.88
N LEU A 740 12.50 -0.69 -29.13
CA LEU A 740 12.56 0.61 -29.80
C LEU A 740 11.15 1.11 -30.18
N ALA A 741 10.98 2.42 -30.32
CA ALA A 741 9.81 2.99 -30.98
C ALA A 741 9.71 2.55 -32.45
N LEU A 742 8.55 2.75 -33.09
CA LEU A 742 8.36 2.36 -34.49
C LEU A 742 9.26 3.12 -35.47
N ASP A 743 9.69 4.33 -35.11
CA ASP A 743 10.61 5.16 -35.88
C ASP A 743 12.11 4.84 -35.63
N GLY A 744 12.37 3.80 -34.84
CA GLY A 744 13.70 3.36 -34.43
C GLY A 744 14.35 4.18 -33.31
N SER A 745 13.61 5.09 -32.66
CA SER A 745 14.10 5.85 -31.51
C SER A 745 14.08 5.00 -30.22
N TYR A 746 14.96 5.31 -29.28
CA TYR A 746 14.94 4.71 -27.94
C TYR A 746 13.84 5.35 -27.10
N ILE A 747 13.11 4.55 -26.33
CA ILE A 747 12.07 5.02 -25.41
C ILE A 747 12.68 5.07 -24.00
N ILE A 748 12.59 6.23 -23.35
CA ILE A 748 13.23 6.50 -22.06
C ILE A 748 12.16 7.02 -21.09
N ALA A 749 12.04 6.36 -19.94
CA ALA A 749 11.21 6.80 -18.82
C ALA A 749 12.10 7.48 -17.77
N VAL A 750 11.65 8.64 -17.27
CA VAL A 750 12.36 9.44 -16.28
C VAL A 750 11.45 9.72 -15.10
N GLY A 751 11.85 9.27 -13.92
CA GLY A 751 11.14 9.47 -12.66
C GLY A 751 11.73 10.63 -11.87
N LEU A 752 10.85 11.49 -11.36
CA LEU A 752 11.23 12.73 -10.66
C LEU A 752 10.98 12.65 -9.15
N ASP A 753 11.63 13.55 -8.42
CA ASP A 753 11.50 13.68 -6.96
C ASP A 753 10.08 14.13 -6.53
N CYS A 754 9.40 14.92 -7.37
CA CYS A 754 7.99 15.26 -7.19
C CYS A 754 6.98 14.12 -7.47
N GLY A 755 7.44 12.93 -7.88
CA GLY A 755 6.58 11.76 -8.14
C GLY A 755 6.04 11.65 -9.58
N ILE A 756 6.29 12.64 -10.43
CA ILE A 756 5.90 12.61 -11.84
C ILE A 756 6.85 11.70 -12.64
N ILE A 757 6.29 10.91 -13.55
CA ILE A 757 7.03 10.13 -14.55
C ILE A 757 6.88 10.79 -15.91
N GLN A 758 7.99 11.00 -16.62
CA GLN A 758 8.01 11.59 -17.96
C GLN A 758 8.55 10.57 -18.98
N LEU A 759 7.86 10.45 -20.12
CA LEU A 759 8.26 9.57 -21.22
C LEU A 759 8.85 10.39 -22.36
N TYR A 760 10.01 9.97 -22.83
CA TYR A 760 10.76 10.60 -23.92
C TYR A 760 11.11 9.58 -25.00
N LYS A 761 11.24 10.05 -26.24
CA LYS A 761 11.99 9.38 -27.30
C LYS A 761 13.31 10.09 -27.53
N TRP A 762 14.35 9.32 -27.75
CA TRP A 762 15.67 9.83 -28.13
C TRP A 762 16.19 9.11 -29.36
N LYS A 763 16.78 9.86 -30.29
CA LYS A 763 17.43 9.30 -31.48
C LYS A 763 18.70 10.07 -31.80
N HIS A 764 19.79 9.35 -31.97
CA HIS A 764 21.07 9.95 -32.34
C HIS A 764 20.97 10.59 -33.74
N SER A 765 20.92 11.92 -33.79
CA SER A 765 20.76 12.69 -35.03
C SER A 765 21.90 13.67 -35.31
N GLY A 766 22.85 13.82 -34.37
CA GLY A 766 23.94 14.81 -34.46
C GLY A 766 23.47 16.27 -34.41
N THR A 767 22.18 16.53 -34.15
CA THR A 767 21.58 17.86 -34.05
C THR A 767 21.10 18.18 -32.63
N VAL A 768 20.75 19.44 -32.36
CA VAL A 768 20.36 19.93 -31.02
C VAL A 768 18.96 19.44 -30.57
N ASN A 769 18.13 18.91 -31.48
CA ASN A 769 16.76 18.45 -31.19
C ASN A 769 16.63 16.92 -31.31
N ASP A 770 17.39 16.20 -30.51
CA ASP A 770 17.43 14.74 -30.46
C ASP A 770 16.46 14.10 -29.45
N TRP A 771 15.82 14.92 -28.61
CA TRP A 771 14.78 14.51 -27.66
C TRP A 771 13.37 14.92 -28.11
N LEU A 772 12.41 14.02 -27.91
CA LEU A 772 10.98 14.30 -28.04
C LEU A 772 10.26 13.88 -26.75
N LYS A 773 9.58 14.81 -26.08
CA LYS A 773 8.71 14.50 -24.94
C LYS A 773 7.39 13.92 -25.43
N CYS A 774 7.11 12.67 -25.09
CA CYS A 774 5.86 11.99 -25.49
C CYS A 774 4.72 12.28 -24.52
N LEU A 775 4.97 12.17 -23.21
CA LEU A 775 3.94 12.31 -22.18
C LEU A 775 4.57 12.69 -20.83
N ALA A 776 3.81 13.41 -20.00
CA ALA A 776 4.03 13.48 -18.56
C ALA A 776 2.84 12.82 -17.85
N MET A 777 3.13 11.91 -16.92
CA MET A 777 2.15 11.21 -16.11
C MET A 777 1.87 12.02 -14.85
N ASP A 778 1.11 13.10 -15.00
CA ASP A 778 0.77 14.07 -13.94
C ASP A 778 -0.61 13.86 -13.31
N GLN A 779 -1.47 13.07 -13.96
CA GLN A 779 -2.76 12.67 -13.41
C GLN A 779 -2.56 11.90 -12.10
N SER A 780 -3.43 12.13 -11.11
CA SER A 780 -3.28 11.56 -9.76
C SER A 780 -3.22 10.03 -9.74
N LEU A 781 -3.95 9.36 -10.64
CA LEU A 781 -3.91 7.91 -10.78
C LEU A 781 -2.57 7.39 -11.32
N LEU A 782 -1.91 8.17 -12.20
CA LEU A 782 -0.69 7.75 -12.89
C LEU A 782 0.60 8.20 -12.19
N SER A 783 0.59 9.34 -11.51
CA SER A 783 1.73 9.89 -10.78
C SER A 783 1.91 9.23 -9.41
N HIS A 784 3.14 9.23 -8.89
CA HIS A 784 3.38 9.04 -7.47
C HIS A 784 3.16 10.37 -6.73
N THR A 785 2.84 10.31 -5.44
CA THR A 785 2.71 11.53 -4.61
C THR A 785 4.01 11.99 -3.95
N LEU A 786 5.00 11.11 -3.94
CA LEU A 786 6.35 11.35 -3.45
C LEU A 786 7.36 10.81 -4.47
N THR A 787 8.65 10.96 -4.16
CA THR A 787 9.79 10.55 -5.00
C THR A 787 9.60 9.20 -5.68
N VAL A 788 9.77 9.17 -7.02
CA VAL A 788 9.90 7.91 -7.77
C VAL A 788 11.25 7.28 -7.45
N LYS A 789 11.25 6.07 -6.88
CA LYS A 789 12.45 5.39 -6.39
C LYS A 789 13.09 4.50 -7.46
N GLN A 790 12.26 3.78 -8.21
CA GLN A 790 12.74 2.92 -9.30
C GLN A 790 11.75 2.90 -10.47
N LEU A 791 12.31 2.78 -11.68
CA LEU A 791 11.58 2.50 -12.92
C LEU A 791 12.18 1.26 -13.56
N CYS A 792 11.34 0.41 -14.14
CA CYS A 792 11.82 -0.77 -14.86
C CYS A 792 10.87 -1.13 -16.00
N TRP A 793 11.36 -1.08 -17.23
CA TRP A 793 10.62 -1.59 -18.39
C TRP A 793 10.61 -3.11 -18.38
N ARG A 794 9.49 -3.68 -18.79
CA ARG A 794 9.37 -5.12 -19.08
C ARG A 794 10.28 -5.48 -20.25
N SER A 795 10.95 -6.64 -20.16
CA SER A 795 11.95 -7.10 -21.13
C SER A 795 11.37 -7.50 -22.49
N CYS A 796 10.05 -7.69 -22.60
CA CYS A 796 9.40 -8.18 -23.81
C CYS A 796 8.17 -7.36 -24.20
N LEU A 797 7.79 -7.50 -25.48
CA LEU A 797 6.58 -6.90 -26.04
C LEU A 797 5.31 -7.46 -25.39
N GLY A 798 4.30 -6.62 -25.37
CA GLY A 798 2.97 -6.89 -24.85
C GLY A 798 2.82 -6.73 -23.36
N ARG A 799 1.67 -7.21 -22.89
CA ARG A 799 1.22 -7.14 -21.50
C ARG A 799 1.31 -8.51 -20.87
N ALA A 800 1.89 -8.59 -19.68
CA ALA A 800 1.97 -9.84 -18.94
C ALA A 800 0.55 -10.38 -18.68
N GLY A 801 0.38 -11.68 -18.86
CA GLY A 801 -0.94 -12.31 -18.76
C GLY A 801 -1.89 -12.04 -19.93
N HIS A 802 -1.50 -11.36 -21.02
CA HIS A 802 -2.38 -11.24 -22.20
C HIS A 802 -1.85 -12.05 -23.39
N ASP A 803 -2.76 -12.72 -24.10
CA ASP A 803 -2.46 -13.51 -25.31
C ASP A 803 -3.21 -12.96 -26.55
N ASP A 804 -3.67 -11.71 -26.49
CA ASP A 804 -4.52 -11.07 -27.50
C ASP A 804 -3.74 -10.71 -28.79
N ARG A 805 -4.41 -10.64 -29.95
CA ARG A 805 -3.78 -10.33 -31.25
C ARG A 805 -3.07 -8.97 -31.30
N ASP A 806 -3.59 -7.98 -30.57
CA ASP A 806 -3.03 -6.62 -30.50
C ASP A 806 -1.98 -6.46 -29.40
N ASN A 807 -1.61 -7.55 -28.69
CA ASN A 807 -0.67 -7.49 -27.57
C ASN A 807 0.72 -6.99 -28.02
N GLY A 808 1.14 -7.28 -29.25
CA GLY A 808 2.46 -6.84 -29.77
C GLY A 808 2.66 -5.32 -29.89
N ASP A 809 1.58 -4.52 -29.76
CA ASP A 809 1.63 -3.06 -29.82
C ASP A 809 1.83 -2.39 -28.45
N TRP A 810 1.84 -3.17 -27.38
CA TRP A 810 1.97 -2.67 -26.02
C TRP A 810 3.36 -2.95 -25.46
N ILE A 811 3.81 -2.10 -24.54
CA ILE A 811 4.97 -2.34 -23.67
C ILE A 811 4.56 -1.99 -22.23
N GLN A 812 5.20 -2.60 -21.24
CA GLN A 812 4.87 -2.36 -19.84
C GLN A 812 6.01 -1.68 -19.08
N LEU A 813 5.66 -0.67 -18.29
CA LEU A 813 6.55 0.01 -17.36
C LEU A 813 6.06 -0.27 -15.94
N ALA A 814 6.95 -0.66 -15.05
CA ALA A 814 6.67 -0.70 -13.63
C ALA A 814 7.42 0.45 -12.92
N SER A 815 6.81 1.01 -11.88
CA SER A 815 7.39 2.03 -11.02
C SER A 815 7.13 1.72 -9.54
N CYS A 816 8.03 2.17 -8.68
CA CYS A 816 7.81 2.19 -7.24
C CYS A 816 8.32 3.51 -6.62
N GLY A 817 7.77 3.89 -5.47
CA GLY A 817 8.00 5.20 -4.90
C GLY A 817 8.03 5.26 -3.38
N ALA A 818 8.41 6.45 -2.90
CA ALA A 818 8.41 6.79 -1.48
C ALA A 818 6.99 6.96 -0.90
N ASP A 819 5.96 6.96 -1.74
CA ASP A 819 4.55 6.93 -1.36
C ASP A 819 4.00 5.53 -1.10
N HIS A 820 4.91 4.56 -0.93
CA HIS A 820 4.64 3.15 -0.59
C HIS A 820 3.93 2.37 -1.73
N CYS A 821 3.73 3.00 -2.89
CA CYS A 821 3.00 2.42 -4.00
C CYS A 821 3.92 1.70 -4.99
N VAL A 822 3.39 0.63 -5.58
CA VAL A 822 3.95 -0.03 -6.77
C VAL A 822 2.92 0.10 -7.89
N LYS A 823 3.32 0.63 -9.05
CA LYS A 823 2.41 0.84 -10.19
C LYS A 823 2.93 0.12 -11.43
N ILE A 824 2.02 -0.46 -12.20
CA ILE A 824 2.30 -1.10 -13.48
C ILE A 824 1.46 -0.43 -14.54
N PHE A 825 2.09 -0.01 -15.63
CA PHE A 825 1.49 0.75 -16.70
C PHE A 825 1.58 -0.01 -18.02
N ASP A 826 0.46 -0.05 -18.74
CA ASP A 826 0.42 -0.43 -20.13
C ASP A 826 0.63 0.81 -20.99
N VAL A 827 1.65 0.79 -21.85
CA VAL A 827 2.01 1.91 -22.72
C VAL A 827 1.83 1.49 -24.17
N TYR A 828 1.02 2.26 -24.91
CA TYR A 828 0.72 1.96 -26.30
C TYR A 828 1.83 2.47 -27.21
N ARG A 829 2.66 1.53 -27.70
CA ARG A 829 3.88 1.82 -28.45
C ARG A 829 3.62 2.58 -29.75
N LYS A 830 2.47 2.35 -30.40
CA LYS A 830 2.11 3.04 -31.66
C LYS A 830 1.77 4.52 -31.48
N ALA A 831 1.43 4.94 -30.26
CA ALA A 831 1.13 6.33 -29.95
C ALA A 831 2.32 7.11 -29.37
N LEU A 832 3.45 6.43 -29.09
CA LEU A 832 4.73 7.04 -28.75
C LEU A 832 5.49 7.46 -30.00
#